data_AF-A0A1T1GSJ3-F1
#
_entry.id   AF-A0A1T1GSJ3-F1
#
_cell.length_a   1.000
_cell.length_b   1.000
_cell.length_c   1.000
_cell.angle_alpha   90.00
_cell.angle_beta   90.00
_cell.angle_gamma   90.00
#
_symmetry.space_group_name_H-M   'P 1'
#
loop_
_entity.id
_entity.type
_entity.pdbx_description
1 polymer ?
#
loop_
_entity_poly.entity_id
_entity_poly.type
_entity_poly.pdbx_seq_one_letter_code
_entity_poly.pdbx_strand_id
1 'polypeptide(L)'
;MTQFTQAKLFRQSCLAAAVSMFAAPSVYALQDLSDEALSATTGEGVALTLENFKMVFQGPNDRSAASSYASGMVDPGKNDTGFIRIIPTGENYEQLGQRAYDKIYKAAYTTAYQTEWAQKYSNLYDSTFASSYSDYTKANSTRITSETKTKYEASIRSSYVNTYFNTPTMQAYYSQRYNDYLDGVTWPYSIESDGTTTSGVSGTRNNEEKSAENALKNTYEMIELLYGKNSTTSIPTNSTFYKNYVNGKITRSNAIDTKTTNDLALKTAQIINDLATADAKLKANAATTSAREAVTKSSEIKAKEIASTSSIGTLRSKADVFIYGLALSNSKDKNGKSSLATRYTDQGFNWGTAENPWLFHAGNQDVEQFAKDNKGNVGYLAIEAPLKKIAADDASNNIKLGLWMDVFSRSLNSSNVVDPITGAPTSGLDKDYRLRTQIVANGLSFNGSQVRIFQTLKSTNTNYNQTLGLASLIRINTNDRAESLSINDGDLDARGIRISTAARSELDDGTAATPAMDRSVAPIFHETEGLYLYSPNINLVLGNMYQPFIVGSEGRNIILEVTRIPNVPSIYSKIYTYYTDIAGNTTGTSGLNAADFKGSTCNVYSCGTDLKANASDATALYQGRDATHSSIAIGTVERLPGNLLNAKSTDTATGVVFKGVNGQSTNLGSVAIDGVLIQHLKIRTTGL
;
A
#
# COMPACT_ATOMS: atom_id res chain seq x y z
N MET A 1 -35.57 20.72 -46.47
CA MET A 1 -34.79 20.17 -47.60
C MET A 1 -33.55 21.01 -47.81
N THR A 2 -32.43 20.55 -47.26
CA THR A 2 -31.09 21.12 -47.43
C THR A 2 -30.13 19.94 -47.51
N GLN A 3 -29.32 19.91 -48.55
CA GLN A 3 -28.50 18.77 -48.96
C GLN A 3 -27.41 18.46 -47.92
N PHE A 4 -27.39 17.22 -47.42
CA PHE A 4 -26.20 16.62 -46.79
C PHE A 4 -25.22 16.20 -47.89
N THR A 5 -24.14 16.95 -48.07
CA THR A 5 -23.04 16.59 -48.96
C THR A 5 -22.05 15.65 -48.26
N GLN A 6 -22.00 14.42 -48.75
CA GLN A 6 -20.92 13.41 -48.58
C GLN A 6 -20.46 13.06 -47.15
N ALA A 7 -21.37 12.57 -46.31
CA ALA A 7 -20.98 11.66 -45.22
C ALA A 7 -20.63 10.28 -45.80
N LYS A 8 -19.44 9.75 -45.52
CA LYS A 8 -19.02 8.42 -45.99
C LYS A 8 -19.88 7.34 -45.34
N LEU A 9 -20.49 6.51 -46.19
CA LEU A 9 -21.44 5.46 -45.82
C LEU A 9 -20.84 4.46 -44.81
N PHE A 10 -21.60 4.24 -43.74
CA PHE A 10 -21.42 3.19 -42.74
C PHE A 10 -21.42 1.80 -43.43
N ARG A 11 -20.52 0.88 -43.07
CA ARG A 11 -20.47 -0.45 -43.71
C ARG A 11 -21.75 -1.26 -43.42
N GLN A 12 -22.25 -1.98 -44.43
CA GLN A 12 -23.49 -2.77 -44.41
C GLN A 12 -23.64 -3.75 -43.22
N SER A 13 -22.54 -4.23 -42.64
CA SER A 13 -22.57 -5.18 -41.52
C SER A 13 -23.05 -4.58 -40.20
N CYS A 14 -22.84 -3.28 -39.96
CA CYS A 14 -23.30 -2.61 -38.74
C CYS A 14 -24.75 -2.12 -38.87
N LEU A 15 -25.19 -1.81 -40.09
CA LEU A 15 -26.59 -1.54 -40.39
C LEU A 15 -27.46 -2.79 -40.14
N ALA A 16 -26.95 -3.99 -40.44
CA ALA A 16 -27.66 -5.24 -40.15
C ALA A 16 -27.87 -5.46 -38.63
N ALA A 17 -26.90 -5.10 -37.79
CA ALA A 17 -27.03 -5.15 -36.34
C ALA A 17 -28.04 -4.12 -35.79
N ALA A 18 -28.07 -2.92 -36.37
CA ALA A 18 -29.06 -1.90 -36.04
C ALA A 18 -30.48 -2.35 -36.45
N VAL A 19 -30.66 -2.87 -37.66
CA VAL A 19 -31.94 -3.37 -38.17
C VAL A 19 -32.45 -4.57 -37.35
N SER A 20 -31.57 -5.46 -36.87
CA SER A 20 -31.98 -6.57 -35.99
C SER A 20 -32.50 -6.10 -34.62
N MET A 21 -32.06 -4.92 -34.15
CA MET A 21 -32.53 -4.33 -32.90
C MET A 21 -33.93 -3.71 -33.03
N PHE A 22 -34.29 -3.23 -34.22
CA PHE A 22 -35.62 -2.69 -34.54
C PHE A 22 -36.66 -3.75 -34.91
N ALA A 23 -36.26 -5.01 -35.08
CA ALA A 23 -37.17 -6.13 -35.42
C ALA A 23 -37.71 -6.88 -34.20
N ALA A 24 -37.42 -6.43 -32.98
CA ALA A 24 -38.03 -6.99 -31.76
C ALA A 24 -39.50 -6.54 -31.64
N PRO A 25 -40.45 -7.44 -31.32
CA PRO A 25 -41.86 -7.08 -31.19
C PRO A 25 -42.06 -6.05 -30.08
N SER A 26 -42.81 -5.00 -30.42
CA SER A 26 -43.12 -3.84 -29.58
C SER A 26 -43.90 -4.21 -28.32
N VAL A 27 -43.29 -4.00 -27.15
CA VAL A 27 -44.00 -3.98 -25.87
C VAL A 27 -44.45 -2.54 -25.61
N TYR A 28 -45.77 -2.35 -25.49
CA TYR A 28 -46.42 -1.08 -25.19
C TYR A 28 -45.97 -0.53 -23.82
N ALA A 29 -45.13 0.51 -23.81
CA ALA A 29 -44.85 1.35 -22.65
C ALA A 29 -44.16 2.69 -23.01
N LEU A 30 -44.51 3.31 -24.14
CA LEU A 30 -43.97 4.62 -24.52
C LEU A 30 -45.05 5.69 -24.33
N GLN A 31 -44.92 6.48 -23.27
CA GLN A 31 -45.68 7.71 -23.08
C GLN A 31 -44.98 8.83 -23.86
N ASP A 32 -45.75 9.65 -24.56
CA ASP A 32 -45.24 10.75 -25.38
C ASP A 32 -44.45 11.74 -24.50
N LEU A 33 -43.15 11.92 -24.77
CA LEU A 33 -42.37 13.02 -24.19
C LEU A 33 -42.69 14.28 -25.02
N SER A 34 -42.97 15.41 -24.36
CA SER A 34 -43.36 16.64 -25.06
C SER A 34 -42.31 17.08 -26.10
N ASP A 35 -42.76 17.31 -27.34
CA ASP A 35 -41.94 17.71 -28.50
C ASP A 35 -40.99 18.89 -28.24
N GLU A 36 -41.35 19.81 -27.34
CA GLU A 36 -40.55 20.99 -27.03
C GLU A 36 -39.19 20.61 -26.38
N ALA A 37 -39.17 19.59 -25.52
CA ALA A 37 -37.95 19.07 -24.90
C ALA A 37 -37.08 18.25 -25.87
N LEU A 38 -37.70 17.56 -26.83
CA LEU A 38 -37.00 16.80 -27.88
C LEU A 38 -36.41 17.73 -28.95
N SER A 39 -37.07 18.86 -29.25
CA SER A 39 -36.61 19.82 -30.27
C SER A 39 -35.28 20.52 -29.93
N ALA A 40 -34.93 20.56 -28.64
CA ALA A 40 -33.64 21.11 -28.17
C ALA A 40 -32.48 20.11 -28.27
N THR A 41 -32.75 18.82 -28.51
CA THR A 41 -31.70 17.81 -28.73
C THR A 41 -31.23 17.82 -30.18
N THR A 42 -30.00 18.25 -30.43
CA THR A 42 -29.40 18.25 -31.77
C THR A 42 -29.01 16.83 -32.17
N GLY A 43 -29.96 16.06 -32.71
CA GLY A 43 -29.73 14.74 -33.31
C GLY A 43 -31.00 13.89 -33.36
N GLU A 44 -31.17 13.11 -34.42
CA GLU A 44 -32.20 12.06 -34.46
C GLU A 44 -31.85 10.98 -33.43
N GLY A 45 -32.74 10.72 -32.47
CA GLY A 45 -32.44 9.82 -31.36
C GLY A 45 -33.67 9.41 -30.53
N VAL A 46 -33.44 8.53 -29.57
CA VAL A 46 -34.44 8.03 -28.62
C VAL A 46 -34.10 8.54 -27.23
N ALA A 47 -35.09 9.13 -26.56
CA ALA A 47 -35.01 9.51 -25.16
C ALA A 47 -35.75 8.47 -24.30
N LEU A 48 -35.18 8.07 -23.16
CA LEU A 48 -35.77 7.09 -22.26
C LEU A 48 -35.68 7.55 -20.80
N THR A 49 -36.73 7.28 -20.03
CA THR A 49 -36.77 7.43 -18.58
C THR A 49 -37.08 6.08 -17.96
N LEU A 50 -36.47 5.79 -16.81
CA LEU A 50 -36.78 4.57 -16.05
C LEU A 50 -37.65 4.96 -14.86
N GLU A 51 -38.83 4.38 -14.75
CA GLU A 51 -39.75 4.59 -13.63
C GLU A 51 -39.94 3.28 -12.87
N ASN A 52 -39.76 3.33 -11.54
CA ASN A 52 -39.86 2.20 -10.62
C ASN A 52 -39.09 0.95 -11.11
N PHE A 53 -37.92 1.16 -11.72
CA PHE A 53 -37.14 0.11 -12.33
C PHE A 53 -36.44 -0.74 -11.26
N LYS A 54 -36.51 -2.06 -11.42
CA LYS A 54 -35.70 -3.04 -10.69
C LYS A 54 -35.42 -4.24 -11.56
N MET A 55 -34.31 -4.91 -11.30
CA MET A 55 -33.90 -6.11 -12.01
C MET A 55 -33.30 -7.10 -11.03
N VAL A 56 -33.67 -8.38 -11.16
CA VAL A 56 -33.06 -9.47 -10.39
C VAL A 56 -32.79 -10.63 -11.35
N PHE A 57 -31.57 -11.14 -11.37
CA PHE A 57 -31.21 -12.35 -12.11
C PHE A 57 -31.72 -13.58 -11.36
N GLN A 58 -32.67 -14.27 -11.98
CA GLN A 58 -33.29 -15.49 -11.45
C GLN A 58 -32.83 -16.73 -12.24
N GLY A 59 -32.92 -17.90 -11.62
CA GLY A 59 -32.52 -19.16 -12.23
C GLY A 59 -33.48 -19.62 -13.36
N PRO A 60 -33.03 -20.47 -14.30
CA PRO A 60 -33.81 -20.87 -15.49
C PRO A 60 -35.11 -21.66 -15.23
N ASN A 61 -35.38 -22.11 -14.00
CA ASN A 61 -36.58 -22.87 -13.62
C ASN A 61 -37.17 -22.33 -12.31
N ASP A 62 -37.26 -21.01 -12.18
CA ASP A 62 -37.96 -20.44 -11.04
C ASP A 62 -39.42 -20.95 -11.03
N ARG A 63 -39.79 -21.69 -9.98
CA ARG A 63 -41.17 -22.18 -9.76
C ARG A 63 -42.11 -21.03 -9.34
N SER A 64 -41.61 -19.81 -9.29
CA SER A 64 -42.34 -18.66 -8.81
C SER A 64 -43.26 -18.11 -9.91
N ALA A 65 -44.58 -18.17 -9.66
CA ALA A 65 -45.57 -17.43 -10.45
C ALA A 65 -45.59 -15.92 -10.09
N ALA A 66 -44.78 -15.52 -9.10
CA ALA A 66 -44.62 -14.16 -8.56
C ALA A 66 -43.26 -14.03 -7.84
N SER A 67 -42.70 -12.82 -7.68
CA SER A 67 -41.43 -12.57 -6.98
C SER A 67 -41.30 -13.33 -5.64
N SER A 68 -40.11 -13.86 -5.33
CA SER A 68 -39.77 -14.50 -4.05
C SER A 68 -40.07 -13.61 -2.82
N TYR A 69 -40.21 -12.30 -3.02
CA TYR A 69 -40.52 -11.31 -1.98
C TYR A 69 -42.03 -11.09 -1.80
N ALA A 70 -42.86 -11.49 -2.77
CA ALA A 70 -44.32 -11.43 -2.68
C ALA A 70 -44.91 -12.64 -1.94
N SER A 71 -44.09 -13.64 -1.61
CA SER A 71 -44.52 -14.91 -0.99
C SER A 71 -44.37 -14.96 0.54
N GLY A 72 -43.93 -13.85 1.18
CA GLY A 72 -43.81 -13.77 2.65
C GLY A 72 -42.72 -14.69 3.25
N MET A 73 -41.78 -15.14 2.42
CA MET A 73 -40.69 -16.04 2.81
C MET A 73 -39.63 -15.32 3.66
N VAL A 74 -39.01 -16.04 4.60
CA VAL A 74 -37.82 -15.58 5.33
C VAL A 74 -36.60 -15.66 4.41
N ASP A 75 -35.82 -14.58 4.33
CA ASP A 75 -34.63 -14.47 3.46
C ASP A 75 -34.89 -14.78 1.97
N PRO A 76 -35.85 -14.11 1.31
CA PRO A 76 -36.32 -14.48 -0.03
C PRO A 76 -35.23 -14.38 -1.12
N GLY A 77 -34.20 -13.56 -0.90
CA GLY A 77 -33.02 -13.46 -1.76
C GLY A 77 -32.20 -14.75 -1.92
N LYS A 78 -32.43 -15.76 -1.05
CA LYS A 78 -31.86 -17.11 -1.15
C LYS A 78 -32.23 -17.84 -2.45
N ASN A 79 -33.33 -17.46 -3.10
CA ASN A 79 -33.85 -18.17 -4.27
C ASN A 79 -33.44 -17.55 -5.61
N ASP A 80 -32.90 -16.32 -5.63
CA ASP A 80 -32.48 -15.69 -6.88
C ASP A 80 -31.04 -16.06 -7.21
N THR A 81 -30.88 -17.28 -7.73
CA THR A 81 -29.59 -17.93 -7.99
C THR A 81 -29.19 -17.91 -9.47
N GLY A 82 -29.84 -17.07 -10.29
CA GLY A 82 -29.44 -16.86 -11.68
C GLY A 82 -27.97 -16.44 -11.74
N PHE A 83 -27.20 -17.09 -12.62
CA PHE A 83 -25.74 -16.92 -12.62
C PHE A 83 -25.16 -16.74 -14.02
N ILE A 84 -24.01 -16.07 -14.06
CA ILE A 84 -23.10 -15.95 -15.19
C ILE A 84 -21.86 -16.76 -14.82
N ARG A 85 -21.50 -17.73 -15.66
CA ARG A 85 -20.26 -18.48 -15.51
C ARG A 85 -19.20 -17.91 -16.44
N ILE A 86 -18.06 -17.54 -15.88
CA ILE A 86 -16.88 -17.07 -16.59
C ILE A 86 -15.81 -18.14 -16.46
N ILE A 87 -15.29 -18.59 -17.60
CA ILE A 87 -14.20 -19.57 -17.68
C ILE A 87 -12.97 -18.81 -18.19
N PRO A 88 -12.00 -18.46 -17.33
CA PRO A 88 -10.74 -17.91 -17.79
C PRO A 88 -10.02 -18.93 -18.70
N THR A 89 -9.94 -18.62 -19.98
CA THR A 89 -9.16 -19.39 -20.95
C THR A 89 -7.80 -18.71 -21.11
N GLY A 90 -6.75 -19.24 -20.49
CA GLY A 90 -5.42 -18.66 -20.69
C GLY A 90 -4.36 -19.21 -19.76
N GLU A 91 -3.61 -20.20 -20.24
CA GLU A 91 -2.24 -20.42 -19.80
C GLU A 91 -1.39 -20.87 -20.99
N ASN A 92 -0.10 -20.53 -20.99
CA ASN A 92 0.88 -21.20 -21.84
C ASN A 92 1.09 -22.63 -21.32
N TYR A 93 0.44 -23.61 -21.95
CA TYR A 93 0.49 -25.03 -21.58
C TYR A 93 1.89 -25.65 -21.67
N GLU A 94 2.83 -25.02 -22.39
CA GLU A 94 4.19 -25.52 -22.58
C GLU A 94 5.01 -25.55 -21.27
N GLN A 95 4.69 -24.68 -20.30
CA GLN A 95 5.42 -24.56 -19.04
C GLN A 95 4.73 -25.27 -17.85
N LEU A 96 3.67 -26.05 -18.09
CA LEU A 96 2.90 -26.67 -17.00
C LEU A 96 3.72 -27.69 -16.20
N GLY A 97 4.59 -28.46 -16.85
CA GLY A 97 5.50 -29.39 -16.18
C GLY A 97 6.46 -28.69 -15.23
N GLN A 98 7.09 -27.60 -15.68
CA GLN A 98 8.01 -26.81 -14.85
C GLN A 98 7.28 -26.16 -13.69
N ARG A 99 6.08 -25.62 -13.91
CA ARG A 99 5.26 -25.02 -12.83
C ARG A 99 4.81 -26.05 -11.80
N ALA A 100 4.48 -27.27 -12.23
CA ALA A 100 4.17 -28.38 -11.32
C ALA A 100 5.36 -28.68 -10.41
N TYR A 101 6.52 -28.84 -11.05
CA TYR A 101 7.78 -29.07 -10.37
C TYR A 101 8.08 -27.95 -9.36
N ASP A 102 8.07 -26.68 -9.78
CA ASP A 102 8.45 -25.54 -8.93
C ASP A 102 7.51 -25.38 -7.72
N LYS A 103 6.20 -25.55 -7.93
CA LYS A 103 5.22 -25.42 -6.84
C LYS A 103 5.38 -26.50 -5.80
N ILE A 104 5.50 -27.76 -6.23
CA ILE A 104 5.69 -28.91 -5.34
C ILE A 104 7.05 -28.81 -4.64
N TYR A 105 8.09 -28.46 -5.38
CA TYR A 105 9.43 -28.22 -4.85
C TYR A 105 9.40 -27.18 -3.73
N LYS A 106 8.79 -26.02 -3.95
CA LYS A 106 8.74 -24.93 -2.96
C LYS A 106 8.01 -25.37 -1.69
N ALA A 107 6.84 -26.01 -1.81
CA ALA A 107 6.07 -26.47 -0.66
C ALA A 107 6.81 -27.55 0.15
N ALA A 108 7.41 -28.52 -0.53
CA ALA A 108 8.21 -29.58 0.08
C ALA A 108 9.46 -29.00 0.77
N TYR A 109 10.16 -28.07 0.11
CA TYR A 109 11.33 -27.39 0.65
C TYR A 109 10.99 -26.63 1.93
N THR A 110 9.93 -25.81 1.93
CA THR A 110 9.53 -25.04 3.11
C THR A 110 9.18 -25.95 4.28
N THR A 111 8.43 -27.03 4.03
CA THR A 111 8.04 -27.99 5.07
C THR A 111 9.24 -28.72 5.66
N ALA A 112 10.14 -29.23 4.81
CA ALA A 112 11.36 -29.91 5.23
C ALA A 112 12.29 -28.96 6.02
N TYR A 113 12.50 -27.74 5.51
CA TYR A 113 13.34 -26.74 6.14
C TYR A 113 12.80 -26.37 7.53
N GLN A 114 11.51 -26.07 7.66
CA GLN A 114 10.91 -25.71 8.94
C GLN A 114 11.01 -26.85 9.97
N THR A 115 10.73 -28.08 9.54
CA THR A 115 10.78 -29.26 10.43
C THR A 115 12.20 -29.54 10.91
N GLU A 116 13.18 -29.57 9.99
CA GLU A 116 14.58 -29.85 10.34
C GLU A 116 15.22 -28.70 11.13
N TRP A 117 14.89 -27.46 10.79
CA TRP A 117 15.36 -26.30 11.53
C TRP A 117 14.82 -26.31 12.97
N ALA A 118 13.53 -26.59 13.15
CA ALA A 118 12.95 -26.70 14.50
C ALA A 118 13.63 -27.80 15.34
N GLN A 119 13.95 -28.96 14.74
CA GLN A 119 14.56 -30.08 15.46
C GLN A 119 16.05 -29.88 15.80
N LYS A 120 16.82 -29.19 14.93
CA LYS A 120 18.28 -29.12 15.06
C LYS A 120 18.81 -27.85 15.73
N TYR A 121 18.01 -26.78 15.85
CA TYR A 121 18.54 -25.44 16.13
C TYR A 121 17.99 -24.73 17.34
N SER A 122 16.87 -25.19 17.92
CA SER A 122 16.41 -24.62 19.18
C SER A 122 17.54 -24.79 20.21
N ASN A 123 18.26 -23.70 20.47
CA ASN A 123 19.39 -23.55 21.40
C ASN A 123 20.82 -23.82 20.87
N LEU A 124 21.05 -24.10 19.56
CA LEU A 124 22.41 -24.37 19.06
C LEU A 124 23.36 -23.17 19.22
N TYR A 125 22.87 -21.96 18.93
CA TYR A 125 23.65 -20.73 19.10
C TYR A 125 24.03 -20.54 20.56
N ASP A 126 23.03 -20.56 21.44
CA ASP A 126 23.22 -20.29 22.87
C ASP A 126 24.10 -21.35 23.53
N SER A 127 23.92 -22.63 23.20
CA SER A 127 24.75 -23.72 23.74
C SER A 127 26.21 -23.59 23.30
N THR A 128 26.45 -23.29 22.02
CA THR A 128 27.80 -23.16 21.46
C THR A 128 28.49 -21.90 21.98
N PHE A 129 27.73 -20.81 22.13
CA PHE A 129 28.22 -19.57 22.70
C PHE A 129 28.66 -19.79 24.15
N ALA A 130 27.79 -20.37 24.98
CA ALA A 130 28.08 -20.61 26.39
C ALA A 130 29.30 -21.53 26.58
N SER A 131 29.38 -22.64 25.82
CA SER A 131 30.52 -23.55 25.91
C SER A 131 31.83 -22.88 25.47
N SER A 132 31.81 -22.19 24.33
CA SER A 132 33.01 -21.54 23.76
C SER A 132 33.51 -20.40 24.64
N TYR A 133 32.61 -19.61 25.23
CA TYR A 133 32.96 -18.54 26.16
C TYR A 133 33.68 -19.10 27.40
N SER A 134 33.13 -20.17 27.98
CA SER A 134 33.71 -20.88 29.12
C SER A 134 35.10 -21.43 28.79
N ASP A 135 35.23 -22.09 27.64
CA ASP A 135 36.50 -22.68 27.19
C ASP A 135 37.58 -21.62 26.94
N TYR A 136 37.22 -20.51 26.28
CA TYR A 136 38.16 -19.41 26.03
C TYR A 136 38.67 -18.80 27.33
N THR A 137 37.75 -18.51 28.25
CA THR A 137 38.06 -17.94 29.56
C THR A 137 39.01 -18.83 30.32
N LYS A 138 38.71 -20.13 30.40
CA LYS A 138 39.54 -21.12 31.10
C LYS A 138 40.94 -21.25 30.50
N ALA A 139 41.05 -21.25 29.18
CA ALA A 139 42.33 -21.41 28.49
C ALA A 139 43.23 -20.15 28.57
N ASN A 140 42.66 -18.94 28.64
CA ASN A 140 43.40 -17.70 28.44
C ASN A 140 43.58 -16.82 29.69
N SER A 141 42.86 -17.09 30.80
CA SER A 141 42.85 -16.21 31.98
C SER A 141 44.25 -15.87 32.50
N THR A 142 45.13 -16.86 32.67
CA THR A 142 46.50 -16.66 33.18
C THR A 142 47.36 -15.82 32.24
N ARG A 143 47.28 -16.08 30.93
CA ARG A 143 48.01 -15.34 29.90
C ARG A 143 47.57 -13.88 29.86
N ILE A 144 46.26 -13.63 29.78
CA ILE A 144 45.71 -12.27 29.70
C ILE A 144 45.99 -11.48 30.98
N THR A 145 45.91 -12.11 32.15
CA THR A 145 46.31 -11.47 33.42
C THR A 145 47.76 -10.97 33.35
N SER A 146 48.67 -11.83 32.89
CA SER A 146 50.10 -11.51 32.79
C SER A 146 50.39 -10.42 31.76
N GLU A 147 49.74 -10.47 30.60
CA GLU A 147 49.86 -9.46 29.54
C GLU A 147 49.27 -8.11 29.97
N THR A 148 48.11 -8.12 30.64
CA THR A 148 47.46 -6.90 31.16
C THR A 148 48.37 -6.22 32.17
N LYS A 149 48.93 -7.00 33.12
CA LYS A 149 49.89 -6.50 34.10
C LYS A 149 51.08 -5.84 33.40
N THR A 150 51.75 -6.57 32.52
CA THR A 150 52.91 -6.08 31.77
C THR A 150 52.63 -4.78 31.03
N LYS A 151 51.43 -4.64 30.45
CA LYS A 151 51.08 -3.50 29.60
C LYS A 151 50.57 -2.28 30.36
N TYR A 152 49.83 -2.46 31.46
CA TYR A 152 49.06 -1.38 32.08
C TYR A 152 49.50 -1.00 33.50
N GLU A 153 50.20 -1.88 34.23
CA GLU A 153 50.54 -1.66 35.65
C GLU A 153 51.30 -0.35 35.86
N ALA A 154 52.35 -0.09 35.08
CA ALA A 154 53.15 1.13 35.22
C ALA A 154 52.34 2.41 34.96
N SER A 155 51.47 2.42 33.95
CA SER A 155 50.65 3.58 33.59
C SER A 155 49.56 3.86 34.63
N ILE A 156 48.82 2.81 35.05
CA ILE A 156 47.77 2.92 36.07
C ILE A 156 48.37 3.42 37.39
N ARG A 157 49.48 2.80 37.81
CA ARG A 157 50.16 3.20 39.05
C ARG A 157 50.63 4.64 39.00
N SER A 158 51.24 5.06 37.89
CA SER A 158 51.72 6.44 37.71
C SER A 158 50.59 7.47 37.78
N SER A 159 49.41 7.14 37.25
CA SER A 159 48.21 7.98 37.37
C SER A 159 47.80 8.22 38.83
N TYR A 160 47.82 7.16 39.65
CA TYR A 160 47.53 7.27 41.08
C TYR A 160 48.59 8.07 41.83
N VAL A 161 49.87 7.82 41.57
CA VAL A 161 50.98 8.61 42.13
C VAL A 161 50.81 10.09 41.78
N ASN A 162 50.52 10.41 40.53
CA ASN A 162 50.31 11.78 40.07
C ASN A 162 49.07 12.43 40.70
N THR A 163 48.00 11.67 40.94
CA THR A 163 46.82 12.16 41.67
C THR A 163 47.19 12.64 43.07
N TYR A 164 48.01 11.87 43.80
CA TYR A 164 48.49 12.29 45.11
C TYR A 164 49.50 13.44 45.04
N PHE A 165 50.38 13.45 44.03
CA PHE A 165 51.34 14.55 43.80
C PHE A 165 50.66 15.90 43.63
N ASN A 166 49.52 15.94 42.94
CA ASN A 166 48.75 17.17 42.70
C ASN A 166 47.85 17.59 43.87
N THR A 167 47.88 16.88 45.01
CA THR A 167 47.14 17.31 46.20
C THR A 167 47.77 18.56 46.81
N PRO A 168 46.98 19.47 47.41
CA PRO A 168 47.53 20.66 48.07
C PRO A 168 48.59 20.33 49.12
N THR A 169 48.44 19.21 49.83
CA THR A 169 49.41 18.75 50.83
C THR A 169 50.75 18.36 50.21
N MET A 170 50.74 17.62 49.11
CA MET A 170 52.00 17.20 48.47
C MET A 170 52.66 18.34 47.69
N GLN A 171 51.88 19.28 47.15
CA GLN A 171 52.44 20.52 46.58
C GLN A 171 53.08 21.40 47.65
N ALA A 172 52.47 21.53 48.83
CA ALA A 172 53.07 22.24 49.96
C ALA A 172 54.38 21.57 50.42
N TYR A 173 54.41 20.23 50.47
CA TYR A 173 55.62 19.47 50.75
C TYR A 173 56.71 19.71 49.70
N TYR A 174 56.36 19.66 48.42
CA TYR A 174 57.28 19.96 47.32
C TYR A 174 57.87 21.36 47.45
N SER A 175 57.03 22.39 47.66
CA SER A 175 57.50 23.77 47.84
C SER A 175 58.40 23.93 49.06
N GLN A 176 58.08 23.27 50.17
CA GLN A 176 58.92 23.26 51.37
C GLN A 176 60.30 22.65 51.05
N ARG A 177 60.34 21.46 50.43
CA ARG A 177 61.59 20.80 50.06
C ARG A 177 62.39 21.57 49.01
N TYR A 178 61.73 22.18 48.05
CA TYR A 178 62.38 23.03 47.04
C TYR A 178 63.13 24.19 47.71
N ASN A 179 62.49 24.89 48.64
CA ASN A 179 63.11 25.97 49.41
C ASN A 179 64.24 25.46 50.31
N ASP A 180 64.06 24.32 51.01
CA ASP A 180 65.10 23.70 51.84
C ASP A 180 66.40 23.45 51.03
N TYR A 181 66.28 23.01 49.77
CA TYR A 181 67.42 22.76 48.87
C TYR A 181 67.99 24.03 48.20
N LEU A 182 67.13 25.00 47.86
CA LEU A 182 67.50 26.24 47.16
C LEU A 182 68.23 27.21 48.10
N ASP A 183 67.68 27.43 49.29
CA ASP A 183 68.20 28.39 50.26
C ASP A 183 69.48 27.88 50.93
N GLY A 184 69.58 26.54 51.08
CA GLY A 184 70.63 25.86 51.81
C GLY A 184 70.48 26.15 53.31
N VAL A 185 69.92 25.20 54.06
CA VAL A 185 69.61 25.38 55.48
C VAL A 185 70.83 25.87 56.25
N THR A 186 70.69 27.02 56.93
CA THR A 186 71.76 27.72 57.64
C THR A 186 72.41 26.84 58.71
N TRP A 187 73.69 27.07 58.97
CA TRP A 187 74.57 26.23 59.80
C TRP A 187 73.91 25.68 61.09
N PRO A 188 73.96 24.36 61.36
CA PRO A 188 74.62 23.30 60.58
C PRO A 188 73.76 22.83 59.39
N TYR A 189 74.39 22.66 58.22
CA TYR A 189 73.75 22.32 56.93
C TYR A 189 73.01 20.97 56.92
N SER A 190 71.87 20.89 57.58
CA SER A 190 71.06 19.67 57.66
C SER A 190 69.61 19.96 57.31
N ILE A 191 69.11 19.21 56.34
CA ILE A 191 67.69 19.16 55.99
C ILE A 191 66.95 18.40 57.09
N GLU A 192 65.76 18.88 57.46
CA GLU A 192 64.91 18.20 58.46
C GLU A 192 64.65 16.75 58.04
N SER A 193 64.94 15.81 58.92
CA SER A 193 64.67 14.39 58.68
C SER A 193 63.17 14.12 58.89
N ASP A 194 62.49 13.72 57.82
CA ASP A 194 61.06 13.39 57.83
C ASP A 194 60.76 12.00 57.27
N GLY A 195 61.81 11.18 57.14
CA GLY A 195 61.73 9.82 56.61
C GLY A 195 62.03 9.70 55.12
N THR A 196 62.15 10.81 54.38
CA THR A 196 62.65 10.80 52.99
C THR A 196 64.18 10.88 52.95
N THR A 197 64.76 10.46 51.82
CA THR A 197 66.21 10.45 51.61
C THR A 197 66.74 11.87 51.56
N THR A 198 67.63 12.23 52.46
CA THR A 198 68.30 13.54 52.43
C THR A 198 69.46 13.51 51.43
N SER A 199 69.29 14.14 50.27
CA SER A 199 70.43 14.49 49.41
C SER A 199 71.22 15.61 50.11
N GLY A 200 72.54 15.54 50.17
CA GLY A 200 73.32 16.63 50.78
C GLY A 200 73.08 17.96 50.06
N VAL A 201 73.03 19.09 50.78
CA VAL A 201 72.85 20.44 50.20
C VAL A 201 74.05 20.96 49.38
N SER A 202 75.10 20.15 49.29
CA SER A 202 76.33 20.47 48.55
C SER A 202 76.06 20.42 47.04
N GLY A 203 75.85 21.59 46.43
CA GLY A 203 75.64 21.75 44.99
C GLY A 203 74.18 21.98 44.56
N THR A 204 73.23 22.08 45.50
CA THR A 204 71.82 22.44 45.24
C THR A 204 71.53 23.92 45.50
N ARG A 205 72.28 24.55 46.42
CA ARG A 205 72.09 25.96 46.80
C ARG A 205 72.17 26.89 45.59
N ASN A 206 71.19 27.77 45.43
CA ASN A 206 71.01 28.66 44.28
C ASN A 206 70.96 27.94 42.91
N ASN A 207 70.75 26.62 42.87
CA ASN A 207 70.55 25.86 41.64
C ASN A 207 69.10 25.37 41.59
N GLU A 208 68.28 26.11 40.85
CA GLU A 208 66.83 25.85 40.74
C GLU A 208 66.54 24.46 40.19
N GLU A 209 67.30 23.99 39.19
CA GLU A 209 67.11 22.70 38.54
C GLU A 209 67.38 21.53 39.50
N LYS A 210 68.54 21.54 40.17
CA LYS A 210 68.91 20.50 41.15
C LYS A 210 68.05 20.55 42.41
N SER A 211 67.56 21.73 42.79
CA SER A 211 66.64 21.89 43.92
C SER A 211 65.27 21.31 43.57
N ALA A 212 64.76 21.55 42.36
CA ALA A 212 63.54 20.94 41.84
C ALA A 212 63.67 19.41 41.73
N GLU A 213 64.79 18.90 41.21
CA GLU A 213 65.03 17.46 41.08
C GLU A 213 65.00 16.75 42.44
N ASN A 214 65.71 17.28 43.45
CA ASN A 214 65.73 16.69 44.79
C ASN A 214 64.39 16.83 45.51
N ALA A 215 63.71 17.97 45.36
CA ALA A 215 62.37 18.16 45.93
C ALA A 215 61.33 17.22 45.30
N LEU A 216 61.40 17.00 43.97
CA LEU A 216 60.56 16.03 43.27
C LEU A 216 60.80 14.62 43.80
N LYS A 217 62.07 14.21 43.92
CA LYS A 217 62.45 12.90 44.45
C LYS A 217 61.90 12.69 45.86
N ASN A 218 62.09 13.65 46.76
CA ASN A 218 61.54 13.56 48.11
C ASN A 218 60.01 13.54 48.11
N THR A 219 59.36 14.28 47.22
CA THR A 219 57.89 14.30 47.13
C THR A 219 57.34 12.95 46.72
N TYR A 220 57.96 12.28 45.73
CA TYR A 220 57.58 10.91 45.37
C TYR A 220 57.86 9.91 46.48
N GLU A 221 59.01 10.01 47.17
CA GLU A 221 59.29 9.15 48.33
C GLU A 221 58.27 9.36 49.46
N MET A 222 57.87 10.60 49.73
CA MET A 222 56.85 10.92 50.73
C MET A 222 55.47 10.37 50.32
N ILE A 223 55.11 10.43 49.03
CA ILE A 223 53.90 9.77 48.52
C ILE A 223 53.95 8.26 48.77
N GLU A 224 55.10 7.61 48.56
CA GLU A 224 55.26 6.19 48.86
C GLU A 224 55.17 5.88 50.36
N LEU A 225 55.65 6.77 51.23
CA LEU A 225 55.58 6.66 52.69
C LEU A 225 54.18 6.95 53.25
N LEU A 226 53.34 7.72 52.57
CA LEU A 226 51.99 8.04 53.03
C LEU A 226 50.94 7.14 52.40
N TYR A 227 51.05 6.87 51.09
CA TYR A 227 50.00 6.26 50.27
C TYR A 227 50.45 5.03 49.46
N GLY A 228 51.75 4.74 49.40
CA GLY A 228 52.31 3.66 48.60
C GLY A 228 52.86 2.48 49.42
N LYS A 229 53.77 1.72 48.81
CA LYS A 229 54.27 0.45 49.36
C LYS A 229 55.02 0.60 50.69
N ASN A 230 55.53 1.80 50.96
CA ASN A 230 56.32 2.12 52.16
C ASN A 230 55.45 2.74 53.27
N SER A 231 54.13 2.66 53.18
CA SER A 231 53.20 3.23 54.17
C SER A 231 53.32 2.66 55.59
N THR A 232 53.92 1.48 55.75
CA THR A 232 54.20 0.85 57.05
C THR A 232 55.53 1.29 57.66
N THR A 233 56.41 1.95 56.90
CA THR A 233 57.71 2.43 57.40
C THR A 233 57.50 3.49 58.47
N SER A 234 58.26 3.47 59.56
CA SER A 234 58.16 4.52 60.59
C SER A 234 58.66 5.86 60.03
N ILE A 235 57.90 6.94 60.22
CA ILE A 235 58.33 8.30 59.85
C ILE A 235 58.50 9.16 61.12
N PRO A 236 59.52 10.04 61.19
CA PRO A 236 59.73 10.94 62.31
C PRO A 236 58.50 11.81 62.61
N THR A 237 58.01 11.75 63.86
CA THR A 237 56.80 12.48 64.28
C THR A 237 57.09 13.93 64.69
N ASN A 238 58.38 14.27 64.83
CA ASN A 238 58.83 15.60 65.21
C ASN A 238 58.98 16.55 64.02
N SER A 239 58.92 16.06 62.77
CA SER A 239 59.10 16.91 61.59
C SER A 239 57.97 17.91 61.42
N THR A 240 58.31 19.06 60.85
CA THR A 240 57.39 20.18 60.61
C THR A 240 56.25 19.74 59.69
N PHE A 241 56.58 19.00 58.62
CA PHE A 241 55.59 18.45 57.71
C PHE A 241 54.66 17.45 58.41
N TYR A 242 55.20 16.53 59.23
CA TYR A 242 54.39 15.54 59.94
C TYR A 242 53.37 16.20 60.87
N LYS A 243 53.80 17.16 61.69
CA LYS A 243 52.91 17.87 62.63
C LYS A 243 51.82 18.67 61.92
N ASN A 244 52.18 19.35 60.83
CA ASN A 244 51.26 20.27 60.15
C ASN A 244 50.26 19.54 59.25
N TYR A 245 50.67 18.43 58.62
CA TYR A 245 49.89 17.82 57.54
C TYR A 245 49.55 16.34 57.75
N VAL A 246 50.30 15.60 58.56
CA VAL A 246 50.10 14.15 58.73
C VAL A 246 49.36 13.82 60.04
N ASN A 247 49.81 14.37 61.17
CA ASN A 247 49.28 14.03 62.50
C ASN A 247 47.78 14.35 62.63
N GLY A 248 46.97 13.30 62.84
CA GLY A 248 45.51 13.40 62.97
C GLY A 248 44.78 13.83 61.68
N LYS A 249 45.49 13.99 60.55
CA LYS A 249 44.95 14.53 59.29
C LYS A 249 45.08 13.57 58.11
N ILE A 250 46.11 12.71 58.09
CA ILE A 250 46.32 11.70 57.03
C ILE A 250 46.40 10.31 57.67
N THR A 251 45.60 9.38 57.16
CA THR A 251 45.73 7.95 57.49
C THR A 251 46.64 7.28 56.48
N ARG A 252 47.80 6.81 56.95
CA ARG A 252 48.80 6.16 56.09
C ARG A 252 48.34 4.76 55.71
N SER A 253 48.39 4.42 54.43
CA SER A 253 48.00 3.09 53.91
C SER A 253 48.60 2.84 52.54
N ASN A 254 48.70 1.58 52.11
CA ASN A 254 49.13 1.24 50.74
C ASN A 254 47.96 1.38 49.75
N ALA A 255 47.38 2.58 49.69
CA ALA A 255 46.22 2.88 48.86
C ALA A 255 46.54 2.83 47.36
N ILE A 256 47.76 3.23 46.96
CA ILE A 256 48.18 3.27 45.55
C ILE A 256 48.26 1.88 44.95
N ASP A 257 48.98 0.94 45.58
CA ASP A 257 49.12 -0.41 45.00
C ASP A 257 47.81 -1.21 45.12
N THR A 258 47.02 -0.98 46.18
CA THR A 258 45.69 -1.60 46.32
C THR A 258 44.76 -1.17 45.20
N LYS A 259 44.67 0.15 44.92
CA LYS A 259 43.85 0.67 43.81
C LYS A 259 44.37 0.21 42.45
N THR A 260 45.69 0.19 42.27
CA THR A 260 46.34 -0.31 41.04
C THR A 260 45.98 -1.78 40.79
N THR A 261 46.02 -2.61 41.83
CA THR A 261 45.67 -4.04 41.75
C THR A 261 44.19 -4.23 41.40
N ASN A 262 43.29 -3.47 42.02
CA ASN A 262 41.86 -3.52 41.74
C ASN A 262 41.54 -3.10 40.30
N ASP A 263 42.10 -1.99 39.84
CA ASP A 263 41.89 -1.51 38.47
C ASP A 263 42.48 -2.46 37.43
N LEU A 264 43.62 -3.07 37.75
CA LEU A 264 44.22 -4.07 36.88
C LEU A 264 43.33 -5.33 36.79
N ALA A 265 42.76 -5.78 37.91
CA ALA A 265 41.82 -6.90 37.93
C ALA A 265 40.54 -6.58 37.13
N LEU A 266 39.99 -5.37 37.29
CA LEU A 266 38.86 -4.89 36.49
C LEU A 266 39.21 -4.84 34.99
N LYS A 267 40.41 -4.34 34.65
CA LYS A 267 40.88 -4.27 33.27
C LYS A 267 41.08 -5.65 32.67
N THR A 268 41.64 -6.58 33.42
CA THR A 268 41.80 -7.98 33.00
C THR A 268 40.45 -8.64 32.78
N ALA A 269 39.49 -8.48 33.70
CA ALA A 269 38.14 -9.02 33.55
C ALA A 269 37.44 -8.46 32.31
N GLN A 270 37.59 -7.16 32.03
CA GLN A 270 37.08 -6.52 30.82
C GLN A 270 37.67 -7.15 29.55
N ILE A 271 39.00 -7.24 29.45
CA ILE A 271 39.68 -7.79 28.27
C ILE A 271 39.30 -9.26 28.05
N ILE A 272 39.25 -10.07 29.10
CA ILE A 272 38.83 -11.48 29.02
C ILE A 272 37.40 -11.56 28.49
N ASN A 273 36.48 -10.78 29.05
CA ASN A 273 35.09 -10.78 28.63
C ASN A 273 34.93 -10.39 27.15
N ASP A 274 35.63 -9.35 26.70
CA ASP A 274 35.57 -8.88 25.31
C ASP A 274 36.09 -9.95 24.34
N LEU A 275 37.25 -10.54 24.64
CA LEU A 275 37.87 -11.56 23.78
C LEU A 275 37.08 -12.89 23.80
N ALA A 276 36.62 -13.34 24.96
CA ALA A 276 35.80 -14.54 25.09
C ALA A 276 34.47 -14.39 24.35
N THR A 277 33.84 -13.21 24.46
CA THR A 277 32.61 -12.89 23.71
C THR A 277 32.86 -12.90 22.21
N ALA A 278 33.97 -12.34 21.74
CA ALA A 278 34.31 -12.32 20.33
C ALA A 278 34.54 -13.74 19.76
N ASP A 279 35.31 -14.58 20.46
CA ASP A 279 35.56 -15.98 20.08
C ASP A 279 34.27 -16.82 20.10
N ALA A 280 33.47 -16.67 21.17
CA ALA A 280 32.20 -17.38 21.30
C ALA A 280 31.20 -17.00 20.20
N LYS A 281 31.10 -15.71 19.85
CA LYS A 281 30.30 -15.25 18.70
C LYS A 281 30.79 -15.85 17.40
N LEU A 282 32.11 -15.85 17.14
CA LEU A 282 32.68 -16.42 15.93
C LEU A 282 32.32 -17.91 15.79
N LYS A 283 32.51 -18.70 16.84
CA LYS A 283 32.25 -20.15 16.84
C LYS A 283 30.75 -20.46 16.76
N ALA A 284 29.90 -19.75 17.50
CA ALA A 284 28.45 -19.93 17.42
C ALA A 284 27.91 -19.57 16.04
N ASN A 285 28.41 -18.50 15.42
CA ASN A 285 28.08 -18.13 14.04
C ASN A 285 28.55 -19.18 13.03
N ALA A 286 29.77 -19.72 13.18
CA ALA A 286 30.29 -20.77 12.32
C ALA A 286 29.43 -22.05 12.42
N ALA A 287 29.11 -22.50 13.64
CA ALA A 287 28.29 -23.68 13.87
C ALA A 287 26.88 -23.53 13.29
N THR A 288 26.22 -22.40 13.52
CA THR A 288 24.88 -22.11 12.97
C THR A 288 24.88 -22.01 11.45
N THR A 289 25.94 -21.44 10.86
CA THR A 289 26.11 -21.35 9.40
C THR A 289 26.30 -22.73 8.77
N SER A 290 27.25 -23.52 9.27
CA SER A 290 27.50 -24.89 8.76
C SER A 290 26.28 -25.78 8.89
N ALA A 291 25.56 -25.66 10.00
CA ALA A 291 24.31 -26.37 10.15
C ALA A 291 23.32 -25.89 9.08
N ARG A 292 23.11 -24.57 8.91
CA ARG A 292 22.11 -24.01 7.97
C ARG A 292 22.33 -24.51 6.55
N GLU A 293 23.58 -24.60 6.13
CA GLU A 293 23.96 -25.22 4.85
C GLU A 293 23.55 -26.70 4.76
N ALA A 294 23.71 -27.47 5.84
CA ALA A 294 23.30 -28.87 5.89
C ALA A 294 21.77 -29.04 5.79
N VAL A 295 20.99 -28.24 6.53
CA VAL A 295 19.52 -28.25 6.44
C VAL A 295 19.06 -27.81 5.05
N THR A 296 19.70 -26.80 4.47
CA THR A 296 19.39 -26.33 3.12
C THR A 296 19.59 -27.47 2.13
N LYS A 297 20.78 -28.10 2.11
CA LYS A 297 21.07 -29.25 1.22
C LYS A 297 20.10 -30.41 1.41
N SER A 298 19.78 -30.79 2.65
CA SER A 298 18.84 -31.89 2.92
C SER A 298 17.41 -31.55 2.46
N SER A 299 16.96 -30.32 2.71
CA SER A 299 15.66 -29.82 2.28
C SER A 299 15.55 -29.76 0.75
N GLU A 300 16.63 -29.35 0.06
CA GLU A 300 16.70 -29.38 -1.41
C GLU A 300 16.58 -30.80 -1.95
N ILE A 301 17.29 -31.78 -1.37
CA ILE A 301 17.23 -33.18 -1.81
C ILE A 301 15.80 -33.72 -1.69
N LYS A 302 15.18 -33.56 -0.51
CA LYS A 302 13.78 -33.98 -0.27
C LYS A 302 12.80 -33.30 -1.21
N ALA A 303 12.97 -31.99 -1.43
CA ALA A 303 12.13 -31.23 -2.34
C ALA A 303 12.27 -31.68 -3.79
N LYS A 304 13.50 -31.96 -4.26
CA LYS A 304 13.75 -32.52 -5.61
C LYS A 304 13.12 -33.90 -5.77
N GLU A 305 13.27 -34.78 -4.77
CA GLU A 305 12.68 -36.12 -4.79
C GLU A 305 11.16 -36.05 -4.92
N ILE A 306 10.49 -35.28 -4.05
CA ILE A 306 9.03 -35.11 -4.10
C ILE A 306 8.60 -34.45 -5.42
N ALA A 307 9.27 -33.38 -5.85
CA ALA A 307 8.97 -32.69 -7.10
C ALA A 307 9.25 -33.52 -8.36
N SER A 308 10.17 -34.49 -8.32
CA SER A 308 10.43 -35.37 -9.46
C SER A 308 9.25 -36.28 -9.79
N THR A 309 8.32 -36.50 -8.84
CA THR A 309 7.07 -37.25 -9.02
C THR A 309 5.87 -36.36 -9.37
N SER A 310 6.10 -35.08 -9.71
CA SER A 310 5.06 -34.09 -9.94
C SER A 310 4.03 -34.52 -10.99
N SER A 311 2.77 -34.67 -10.57
CA SER A 311 1.63 -34.82 -11.48
C SER A 311 1.06 -33.45 -11.83
N ILE A 312 1.18 -33.06 -13.10
CA ILE A 312 0.57 -31.85 -13.66
C ILE A 312 -0.95 -31.86 -13.43
N GLY A 313 -1.58 -33.05 -13.37
CA GLY A 313 -3.01 -33.18 -13.16
C GLY A 313 -3.51 -32.53 -11.86
N THR A 314 -2.69 -32.52 -10.80
CA THR A 314 -3.04 -31.93 -9.49
C THR A 314 -2.87 -30.41 -9.43
N LEU A 315 -2.21 -29.81 -10.42
CA LEU A 315 -2.01 -28.37 -10.46
C LEU A 315 -3.34 -27.64 -10.57
N ARG A 316 -3.58 -26.69 -9.66
CA ARG A 316 -4.78 -25.85 -9.73
C ARG A 316 -4.57 -24.61 -10.62
N SER A 317 -4.45 -24.84 -11.91
CA SER A 317 -4.25 -23.81 -12.95
C SER A 317 -5.50 -23.46 -13.75
N LYS A 318 -6.59 -24.22 -13.57
CA LYS A 318 -7.89 -23.84 -14.10
C LYS A 318 -8.59 -22.93 -13.09
N ALA A 319 -9.35 -21.98 -13.59
CA ALA A 319 -10.24 -21.17 -12.76
C ALA A 319 -11.67 -21.30 -13.29
N ASP A 320 -12.65 -21.20 -12.39
CA ASP A 320 -14.06 -21.02 -12.75
C ASP A 320 -14.63 -19.94 -11.85
N VAL A 321 -15.32 -18.96 -12.45
CA VAL A 321 -15.96 -17.88 -11.72
C VAL A 321 -17.46 -17.94 -11.98
N PHE A 322 -18.24 -17.89 -10.91
CA PHE A 322 -19.68 -17.81 -10.95
C PHE A 322 -20.10 -16.49 -10.33
N ILE A 323 -20.76 -15.64 -11.09
CA ILE A 323 -21.43 -14.44 -10.58
C ILE A 323 -22.91 -14.77 -10.50
N TYR A 324 -23.53 -14.68 -9.33
CA TYR A 324 -24.93 -15.05 -9.15
C TYR A 324 -25.66 -14.08 -8.22
N GLY A 325 -26.99 -14.11 -8.28
CA GLY A 325 -27.80 -13.16 -7.54
C GLY A 325 -27.50 -11.71 -7.95
N LEU A 326 -27.23 -11.44 -9.23
CA LEU A 326 -27.11 -10.06 -9.71
C LEU A 326 -28.45 -9.34 -9.54
N ALA A 327 -28.47 -8.19 -8.87
CA ALA A 327 -29.68 -7.41 -8.65
C ALA A 327 -29.44 -5.91 -8.69
N LEU A 328 -30.40 -5.18 -9.25
CA LEU A 328 -30.47 -3.72 -9.31
C LEU A 328 -31.80 -3.25 -8.71
N SER A 329 -31.76 -2.32 -7.76
CA SER A 329 -32.94 -1.87 -7.00
C SER A 329 -32.74 -0.47 -6.43
N ASN A 330 -33.72 0.06 -5.71
CA ASN A 330 -33.56 1.29 -4.97
C ASN A 330 -32.55 1.13 -3.81
N SER A 331 -31.83 2.20 -3.53
CA SER A 331 -30.91 2.32 -2.40
C SER A 331 -31.54 2.10 -1.03
N LYS A 332 -32.83 2.43 -0.91
CA LYS A 332 -33.62 2.34 0.31
C LYS A 332 -34.75 1.33 0.15
N ASP A 333 -35.05 0.62 1.23
CA ASP A 333 -36.21 -0.26 1.30
C ASP A 333 -37.53 0.52 1.46
N LYS A 334 -38.66 -0.19 1.51
CA LYS A 334 -40.00 0.41 1.71
C LYS A 334 -40.17 1.23 2.98
N ASN A 335 -39.28 1.05 3.97
CA ASN A 335 -39.29 1.79 5.23
C ASN A 335 -38.28 2.95 5.22
N GLY A 336 -37.63 3.22 4.08
CA GLY A 336 -36.62 4.25 3.93
C GLY A 336 -35.24 3.89 4.49
N LYS A 337 -34.98 2.61 4.79
CA LYS A 337 -33.71 2.17 5.38
C LYS A 337 -32.71 1.76 4.29
N SER A 338 -31.47 2.22 4.44
CA SER A 338 -30.32 1.80 3.64
C SER A 338 -29.58 0.65 4.33
N SER A 339 -28.92 -0.20 3.55
CA SER A 339 -28.04 -1.24 4.11
C SER A 339 -27.02 -1.69 3.07
N LEU A 340 -25.77 -1.89 3.50
CA LEU A 340 -24.76 -2.54 2.67
C LEU A 340 -24.72 -4.07 2.87
N ALA A 341 -25.49 -4.61 3.82
CA ALA A 341 -25.60 -6.06 4.04
C ALA A 341 -26.62 -6.75 3.14
N THR A 342 -27.64 -5.99 2.72
CA THR A 342 -28.68 -6.53 1.85
C THR A 342 -28.29 -6.34 0.38
N ARG A 343 -28.31 -7.46 -0.36
CA ARG A 343 -27.99 -7.51 -1.80
C ARG A 343 -28.88 -6.57 -2.62
N TYR A 344 -30.15 -6.45 -2.28
CA TYR A 344 -31.10 -5.59 -2.98
C TYR A 344 -32.29 -5.21 -2.10
N THR A 345 -33.16 -4.32 -2.59
CA THR A 345 -34.42 -3.92 -1.94
C THR A 345 -35.63 -4.29 -2.80
N ASP A 346 -36.80 -4.39 -2.18
CA ASP A 346 -38.06 -4.69 -2.90
C ASP A 346 -38.59 -3.49 -3.72
N GLN A 347 -37.94 -2.34 -3.61
CA GLN A 347 -38.30 -1.07 -4.25
C GLN A 347 -37.56 -0.87 -5.57
N GLY A 348 -38.29 -0.37 -6.58
CA GLY A 348 -37.67 0.16 -7.80
C GLY A 348 -37.18 1.58 -7.61
N PHE A 349 -36.32 2.03 -8.51
CA PHE A 349 -35.81 3.39 -8.54
C PHE A 349 -36.21 4.10 -9.82
N ASN A 350 -36.27 5.43 -9.76
CA ASN A 350 -36.48 6.27 -10.93
C ASN A 350 -35.12 6.77 -11.42
N TRP A 351 -34.93 6.80 -12.74
CA TRP A 351 -33.70 7.28 -13.35
C TRP A 351 -33.97 8.14 -14.59
N GLY A 352 -33.58 9.40 -14.49
CA GLY A 352 -33.87 10.42 -15.49
C GLY A 352 -35.25 11.05 -15.29
N THR A 353 -35.50 12.13 -16.01
CA THR A 353 -36.80 12.82 -16.09
C THR A 353 -37.07 13.17 -17.55
N ALA A 354 -38.28 13.66 -17.87
CA ALA A 354 -38.56 14.15 -19.22
C ALA A 354 -37.61 15.28 -19.67
N GLU A 355 -37.20 16.15 -18.73
CA GLU A 355 -36.27 17.26 -18.98
C GLU A 355 -34.79 16.84 -18.97
N ASN A 356 -34.48 15.68 -18.38
CA ASN A 356 -33.12 15.14 -18.29
C ASN A 356 -33.13 13.61 -18.45
N PRO A 357 -33.46 13.10 -19.65
CA PRO A 357 -33.61 11.67 -19.88
C PRO A 357 -32.27 11.00 -20.20
N TRP A 358 -32.29 9.68 -20.35
CA TRP A 358 -31.26 8.98 -21.12
C TRP A 358 -31.40 9.31 -22.60
N LEU A 359 -30.27 9.47 -23.29
CA LEU A 359 -30.25 9.74 -24.73
C LEU A 359 -29.47 8.68 -25.49
N PHE A 360 -30.07 8.19 -26.57
CA PHE A 360 -29.45 7.33 -27.57
C PHE A 360 -29.57 8.04 -28.91
N HIS A 361 -28.48 8.62 -29.40
CA HIS A 361 -28.55 9.46 -30.59
C HIS A 361 -27.30 9.37 -31.47
N ALA A 362 -27.45 9.79 -32.72
CA ALA A 362 -26.32 10.02 -33.61
C ALA A 362 -25.88 11.49 -33.53
N GLY A 363 -24.59 11.74 -33.77
CA GLY A 363 -24.02 13.08 -33.84
C GLY A 363 -22.76 13.11 -34.69
N ASN A 364 -22.15 14.30 -34.83
CA ASN A 364 -20.86 14.44 -35.47
C ASN A 364 -19.99 15.49 -34.77
N GLN A 365 -18.67 15.41 -34.97
CA GLN A 365 -17.70 16.35 -34.43
C GLN A 365 -16.48 16.48 -35.35
N ASP A 366 -16.01 17.71 -35.55
CA ASP A 366 -14.74 17.97 -36.22
C ASP A 366 -13.55 17.66 -35.31
N VAL A 367 -12.67 16.78 -35.77
CA VAL A 367 -11.54 16.28 -35.01
C VAL A 367 -10.27 16.24 -35.86
N GLU A 368 -9.12 16.27 -35.19
CA GLU A 368 -7.81 15.98 -35.77
C GLU A 368 -7.22 14.79 -35.02
N GLN A 369 -6.90 13.70 -35.71
CA GLN A 369 -6.46 12.44 -35.07
C GLN A 369 -5.10 11.99 -35.62
N PHE A 370 -4.26 11.43 -34.74
CA PHE A 370 -3.01 10.70 -35.02
C PHE A 370 -1.83 11.50 -35.63
N ALA A 371 -2.09 12.45 -36.53
CA ALA A 371 -1.06 13.19 -37.26
C ALA A 371 -1.51 14.61 -37.57
N LYS A 372 -0.54 15.50 -37.79
CA LYS A 372 -0.78 16.90 -38.16
C LYS A 372 -1.59 16.98 -39.46
N ASP A 373 -2.58 17.85 -39.47
CA ASP A 373 -3.49 18.15 -40.57
C ASP A 373 -4.41 16.98 -40.99
N ASN A 374 -4.44 15.88 -40.23
CA ASN A 374 -5.39 14.78 -40.42
C ASN A 374 -6.75 15.11 -39.81
N LYS A 375 -7.44 16.07 -40.42
CA LYS A 375 -8.71 16.63 -39.97
C LYS A 375 -9.89 15.93 -40.65
N GLY A 376 -10.98 15.76 -39.93
CA GLY A 376 -12.21 15.24 -40.50
C GLY A 376 -13.41 15.40 -39.56
N ASN A 377 -14.60 15.44 -40.15
CA ASN A 377 -15.85 15.35 -39.42
C ASN A 377 -16.15 13.88 -39.14
N VAL A 378 -16.17 13.50 -37.86
CA VAL A 378 -16.40 12.12 -37.42
C VAL A 378 -17.81 12.00 -36.88
N GLY A 379 -18.62 11.18 -37.56
CA GLY A 379 -19.93 10.75 -37.06
C GLY A 379 -19.78 9.72 -35.94
N TYR A 380 -20.65 9.80 -34.94
CA TYR A 380 -20.67 8.90 -33.79
C TYR A 380 -22.10 8.50 -33.41
N LEU A 381 -22.22 7.35 -32.74
CA LEU A 381 -23.39 6.95 -31.96
C LEU A 381 -23.08 7.17 -30.49
N ALA A 382 -23.98 7.81 -29.76
CA ALA A 382 -23.82 8.14 -28.35
C ALA A 382 -24.89 7.49 -27.50
N ILE A 383 -24.46 6.99 -26.34
CA ILE A 383 -25.32 6.63 -25.21
C ILE A 383 -24.96 7.58 -24.08
N GLU A 384 -25.94 8.32 -23.60
CA GLU A 384 -25.76 9.34 -22.58
C GLU A 384 -26.71 9.10 -21.40
N ALA A 385 -26.14 9.05 -20.19
CA ALA A 385 -26.92 9.09 -18.97
C ALA A 385 -27.47 10.51 -18.74
N PRO A 386 -28.53 10.67 -17.91
CA PRO A 386 -28.99 11.98 -17.46
C PRO A 386 -27.84 12.85 -16.99
N LEU A 387 -27.86 14.13 -17.35
CA LEU A 387 -26.83 15.08 -16.97
C LEU A 387 -26.72 15.22 -15.45
N LYS A 388 -25.50 15.38 -14.95
CA LYS A 388 -25.24 15.65 -13.53
C LYS A 388 -25.44 17.13 -13.24
N LYS A 389 -26.23 17.47 -12.22
CA LYS A 389 -26.40 18.86 -11.78
C LYS A 389 -25.09 19.42 -11.19
N ILE A 390 -24.88 20.72 -11.33
CA ILE A 390 -23.76 21.43 -10.68
C ILE A 390 -23.97 21.44 -9.16
N ALA A 391 -25.20 21.73 -8.73
CA ALA A 391 -25.58 21.62 -7.32
C ALA A 391 -25.65 20.15 -6.90
N ALA A 392 -25.13 19.85 -5.71
CA ALA A 392 -25.17 18.50 -5.13
C ALA A 392 -26.61 18.00 -4.96
N ASP A 393 -26.90 16.80 -5.46
CA ASP A 393 -28.22 16.17 -5.49
C ASP A 393 -28.14 14.69 -5.12
N ASP A 394 -28.03 14.41 -3.83
CA ASP A 394 -27.98 13.04 -3.30
C ASP A 394 -29.30 12.27 -3.51
N ALA A 395 -30.41 12.91 -3.88
CA ALA A 395 -31.64 12.19 -4.22
C ALA A 395 -31.49 11.39 -5.54
N SER A 396 -30.56 11.79 -6.40
CA SER A 396 -30.19 11.06 -7.62
C SER A 396 -29.27 9.85 -7.37
N ASN A 397 -28.67 9.77 -6.18
CA ASN A 397 -27.80 8.69 -5.72
C ASN A 397 -28.67 7.56 -5.13
N ASN A 398 -29.52 6.96 -5.97
CA ASN A 398 -30.62 6.11 -5.50
C ASN A 398 -30.52 4.65 -5.97
N ILE A 399 -29.42 4.26 -6.60
CA ILE A 399 -29.26 2.93 -7.20
C ILE A 399 -28.51 2.01 -6.25
N LYS A 400 -29.05 0.80 -6.05
CA LYS A 400 -28.36 -0.31 -5.39
C LYS A 400 -28.03 -1.38 -6.42
N LEU A 401 -26.76 -1.78 -6.46
CA LEU A 401 -26.27 -2.94 -7.19
C LEU A 401 -25.76 -3.97 -6.19
N GLY A 402 -26.27 -5.19 -6.22
CA GLY A 402 -25.74 -6.28 -5.43
C GLY A 402 -25.49 -7.52 -6.26
N LEU A 403 -24.42 -8.24 -5.93
CA LEU A 403 -24.10 -9.53 -6.52
C LEU A 403 -23.38 -10.42 -5.53
N TRP A 404 -23.41 -11.71 -5.81
CA TRP A 404 -22.57 -12.71 -5.19
C TRP A 404 -21.62 -13.29 -6.21
N MET A 405 -20.47 -13.75 -5.75
CA MET A 405 -19.46 -14.34 -6.61
C MET A 405 -18.75 -15.49 -5.91
N ASP A 406 -18.57 -16.61 -6.63
CA ASP A 406 -17.69 -17.72 -6.24
C ASP A 406 -16.57 -17.86 -7.27
N VAL A 407 -15.33 -17.75 -6.83
CA VAL A 407 -14.12 -17.96 -7.64
C VAL A 407 -13.44 -19.23 -7.18
N PHE A 408 -13.33 -20.22 -8.07
CA PHE A 408 -12.70 -21.51 -7.79
C PHE A 408 -11.34 -21.63 -8.45
N SER A 409 -10.37 -22.15 -7.70
CA SER A 409 -9.13 -22.69 -8.23
C SER A 409 -9.29 -24.20 -8.43
N ARG A 410 -9.22 -24.67 -9.68
CA ARG A 410 -9.52 -26.06 -10.07
C ARG A 410 -8.27 -26.78 -10.57
N SER A 411 -8.15 -28.05 -10.25
CA SER A 411 -7.07 -28.91 -10.74
C SER A 411 -7.12 -29.06 -12.26
N LEU A 412 -5.97 -29.25 -12.92
CA LEU A 412 -5.90 -29.40 -14.36
C LEU A 412 -6.63 -30.67 -14.84
N ASN A 413 -6.60 -31.74 -14.05
CA ASN A 413 -7.35 -32.97 -14.32
C ASN A 413 -8.85 -32.87 -13.99
N SER A 414 -9.33 -31.73 -13.50
CA SER A 414 -10.77 -31.56 -13.26
C SER A 414 -11.55 -31.65 -14.57
N SER A 415 -12.74 -32.27 -14.48
CA SER A 415 -13.62 -32.50 -15.60
C SER A 415 -13.96 -31.19 -16.33
N ASN A 416 -13.89 -31.22 -17.67
CA ASN A 416 -14.43 -30.17 -18.52
C ASN A 416 -15.92 -30.38 -18.86
N VAL A 417 -16.50 -31.51 -18.44
CA VAL A 417 -17.92 -31.81 -18.65
C VAL A 417 -18.76 -30.89 -17.80
N VAL A 418 -19.74 -30.28 -18.46
CA VAL A 418 -20.75 -29.42 -17.86
C VAL A 418 -22.07 -30.14 -17.78
N ASP A 419 -22.76 -29.90 -16.67
CA ASP A 419 -24.18 -30.24 -16.56
C ASP A 419 -24.95 -29.30 -17.52
N PRO A 420 -25.72 -29.84 -18.48
CA PRO A 420 -26.43 -29.02 -19.47
C PRO A 420 -27.61 -28.26 -18.85
N ILE A 421 -28.09 -28.68 -17.68
CA ILE A 421 -29.23 -28.15 -16.95
C ILE A 421 -28.78 -27.02 -16.00
N THR A 422 -27.58 -27.14 -15.41
CA THR A 422 -27.06 -26.15 -14.46
C THR A 422 -25.89 -25.33 -14.98
N GLY A 423 -25.30 -25.64 -16.14
CA GLY A 423 -24.15 -24.92 -16.72
C GLY A 423 -22.84 -25.02 -15.92
N ALA A 424 -22.85 -25.62 -14.74
CA ALA A 424 -21.70 -25.84 -13.88
C ALA A 424 -20.95 -27.15 -14.25
N PRO A 425 -19.65 -27.28 -13.92
CA PRO A 425 -18.94 -28.55 -14.02
C PRO A 425 -19.62 -29.64 -13.20
N THR A 426 -19.65 -30.87 -13.74
CA THR A 426 -20.19 -32.03 -13.02
C THR A 426 -19.33 -32.45 -11.82
N SER A 427 -18.08 -32.00 -11.75
CA SER A 427 -17.15 -32.26 -10.63
C SER A 427 -15.97 -31.28 -10.61
N GLY A 428 -15.22 -31.28 -9.50
CA GLY A 428 -13.96 -30.53 -9.37
C GLY A 428 -14.12 -29.06 -8.98
N LEU A 429 -15.27 -28.67 -8.42
CA LEU A 429 -15.42 -27.46 -7.63
C LEU A 429 -15.32 -27.85 -6.15
N ASP A 430 -14.48 -27.14 -5.40
CA ASP A 430 -14.06 -27.53 -4.06
C ASP A 430 -14.14 -26.30 -3.14
N LYS A 431 -14.81 -26.44 -2.00
CA LYS A 431 -15.02 -25.32 -1.04
C LYS A 431 -13.71 -24.82 -0.46
N ASP A 432 -12.74 -25.71 -0.25
CA ASP A 432 -11.44 -25.36 0.33
C ASP A 432 -10.58 -24.49 -0.61
N TYR A 433 -10.95 -24.44 -1.89
CA TYR A 433 -10.26 -23.69 -2.93
C TYR A 433 -11.18 -22.68 -3.63
N ARG A 434 -12.14 -22.16 -2.87
CA ARG A 434 -13.12 -21.16 -3.29
C ARG A 434 -12.90 -19.86 -2.55
N LEU A 435 -12.88 -18.75 -3.29
CA LEU A 435 -13.14 -17.43 -2.73
C LEU A 435 -14.60 -17.06 -3.01
N ARG A 436 -15.39 -16.93 -1.94
CA ARG A 436 -16.79 -16.49 -2.01
C ARG A 436 -16.90 -15.05 -1.55
N THR A 437 -17.62 -14.23 -2.30
CA THR A 437 -17.81 -12.82 -1.98
C THR A 437 -19.26 -12.35 -2.19
N GLN A 438 -19.69 -11.41 -1.35
CA GLN A 438 -20.80 -10.52 -1.61
C GLN A 438 -20.26 -9.15 -1.92
N ILE A 439 -20.76 -8.54 -2.99
CA ILE A 439 -20.48 -7.15 -3.34
C ILE A 439 -21.80 -6.40 -3.37
N VAL A 440 -21.93 -5.37 -2.53
CA VAL A 440 -23.09 -4.47 -2.51
C VAL A 440 -22.60 -3.05 -2.68
N ALA A 441 -23.02 -2.40 -3.75
CA ALA A 441 -22.83 -0.97 -3.98
C ALA A 441 -24.18 -0.27 -3.79
N ASN A 442 -24.22 0.68 -2.87
CA ASN A 442 -25.43 1.40 -2.49
C ASN A 442 -25.29 2.90 -2.68
N GLY A 443 -26.37 3.54 -3.12
CA GLY A 443 -26.41 4.96 -3.41
C GLY A 443 -25.71 5.35 -4.70
N LEU A 444 -25.61 4.46 -5.68
CA LEU A 444 -24.94 4.74 -6.95
C LEU A 444 -25.70 5.79 -7.79
N SER A 445 -24.96 6.62 -8.50
CA SER A 445 -25.40 7.46 -9.60
C SER A 445 -24.38 7.39 -10.73
N PHE A 446 -24.88 7.24 -11.96
CA PHE A 446 -24.07 7.33 -13.18
C PHE A 446 -24.37 8.60 -14.00
N ASN A 447 -25.08 9.56 -13.41
CA ASN A 447 -25.43 10.80 -14.09
C ASN A 447 -24.19 11.54 -14.59
N GLY A 448 -24.25 12.05 -15.81
CA GLY A 448 -23.14 12.67 -16.54
C GLY A 448 -22.23 11.68 -17.27
N SER A 449 -22.50 10.37 -17.22
CA SER A 449 -21.75 9.39 -18.02
C SER A 449 -22.13 9.46 -19.50
N GLN A 450 -21.17 9.16 -20.37
CA GLN A 450 -21.36 9.08 -21.81
C GLN A 450 -20.43 8.04 -22.43
N VAL A 451 -20.92 7.35 -23.46
CA VAL A 451 -20.10 6.56 -24.37
C VAL A 451 -20.41 6.99 -25.81
N ARG A 452 -19.38 7.35 -26.56
CA ARG A 452 -19.44 7.57 -28.01
C ARG A 452 -18.70 6.48 -28.74
N ILE A 453 -19.33 5.92 -29.76
CA ILE A 453 -18.79 4.90 -30.62
C ILE A 453 -18.70 5.47 -32.04
N PHE A 454 -17.54 5.37 -32.66
CA PHE A 454 -17.27 5.96 -33.97
C PHE A 454 -16.23 5.19 -34.75
N GLN A 455 -16.04 5.54 -36.01
CA GLN A 455 -14.92 5.07 -36.81
C GLN A 455 -13.81 6.11 -36.78
N THR A 456 -12.57 5.70 -36.49
CA THR A 456 -11.41 6.59 -36.47
C THR A 456 -11.06 7.12 -37.87
N LEU A 457 -10.31 8.22 -37.94
CA LEU A 457 -9.77 8.74 -39.19
C LEU A 457 -8.71 7.81 -39.79
N LYS A 458 -8.33 8.09 -41.04
CA LYS A 458 -7.26 7.35 -41.70
C LYS A 458 -5.95 7.53 -40.94
N SER A 459 -5.13 6.48 -40.92
CA SER A 459 -3.82 6.49 -40.25
C SER A 459 -2.82 5.62 -40.99
N THR A 460 -1.53 5.95 -40.89
CA THR A 460 -0.44 5.09 -41.35
C THR A 460 -0.20 3.92 -40.39
N ASN A 461 -0.65 4.03 -39.14
CA ASN A 461 -0.70 2.89 -38.22
C ASN A 461 -1.90 2.02 -38.56
N THR A 462 -1.65 0.79 -38.98
CA THR A 462 -2.67 -0.18 -39.41
C THR A 462 -3.70 -0.47 -38.33
N ASN A 463 -3.31 -0.44 -37.06
CA ASN A 463 -4.22 -0.68 -35.94
C ASN A 463 -5.18 0.50 -35.72
N TYR A 464 -4.80 1.71 -36.13
CA TYR A 464 -5.56 2.94 -35.88
C TYR A 464 -6.41 3.34 -37.09
N ASN A 465 -6.07 2.83 -38.28
CA ASN A 465 -6.64 3.25 -39.54
C ASN A 465 -8.09 2.79 -39.69
N GLN A 466 -9.03 3.74 -39.61
CA GLN A 466 -10.45 3.47 -39.87
C GLN A 466 -11.04 2.33 -39.01
N THR A 467 -10.58 2.22 -37.78
CA THR A 467 -10.97 1.18 -36.81
C THR A 467 -12.13 1.63 -35.94
N LEU A 468 -12.69 0.70 -35.15
CA LEU A 468 -13.70 1.00 -34.14
C LEU A 468 -13.06 1.80 -33.00
N GLY A 469 -13.48 3.06 -32.87
CA GLY A 469 -13.10 3.99 -31.82
C GLY A 469 -14.21 4.16 -30.79
N LEU A 470 -13.80 4.37 -29.55
CA LEU A 470 -14.64 4.66 -28.41
C LEU A 470 -14.05 5.85 -27.65
N ALA A 471 -14.94 6.73 -27.20
CA ALA A 471 -14.63 7.78 -26.24
C ALA A 471 -15.65 7.68 -25.12
N SER A 472 -15.22 7.45 -23.88
CA SER A 472 -16.16 7.34 -22.76
C SER A 472 -15.74 8.14 -21.54
N LEU A 473 -16.77 8.67 -20.88
CA LEU A 473 -16.75 9.19 -19.54
C LEU A 473 -17.70 8.32 -18.72
N ILE A 474 -17.16 7.56 -17.76
CA ILE A 474 -17.94 6.68 -16.89
C ILE A 474 -17.85 7.21 -15.48
N ARG A 475 -19.00 7.54 -14.89
CA ARG A 475 -19.13 8.04 -13.52
C ARG A 475 -19.81 6.99 -12.67
N ILE A 476 -19.18 6.62 -11.56
CA ILE A 476 -19.67 5.69 -10.55
C ILE A 476 -19.53 6.44 -9.23
N ASN A 477 -20.50 7.30 -8.95
CA ASN A 477 -20.51 8.17 -7.78
C ASN A 477 -21.54 7.70 -6.78
N THR A 478 -21.27 7.92 -5.50
CA THR A 478 -22.19 7.53 -4.41
C THR A 478 -22.61 8.66 -3.50
N ASN A 479 -21.92 9.80 -3.57
CA ASN A 479 -22.14 10.90 -2.64
C ASN A 479 -21.65 12.20 -3.25
N ASP A 480 -22.55 13.17 -3.42
CA ASP A 480 -22.19 14.47 -3.98
C ASP A 480 -21.56 15.40 -2.93
N ARG A 481 -21.76 15.08 -1.65
CA ARG A 481 -21.33 15.89 -0.49
C ARG A 481 -20.24 15.19 0.32
N ALA A 482 -19.21 14.72 -0.37
CA ALA A 482 -18.11 13.95 0.23
C ALA A 482 -17.35 14.73 1.31
N GLU A 483 -17.34 16.06 1.26
CA GLU A 483 -16.63 16.94 2.20
C GLU A 483 -17.19 16.90 3.62
N SER A 484 -18.45 16.49 3.76
CA SER A 484 -19.21 16.45 5.02
C SER A 484 -19.30 15.06 5.65
N LEU A 485 -18.85 14.02 4.93
CA LEU A 485 -18.92 12.64 5.38
C LEU A 485 -18.11 12.43 6.67
N SER A 486 -18.70 11.74 7.63
CA SER A 486 -18.08 11.44 8.92
C SER A 486 -18.29 9.98 9.31
N ILE A 487 -17.32 9.37 10.00
CA ILE A 487 -17.47 8.00 10.57
C ILE A 487 -18.67 7.91 11.53
N ASN A 488 -19.10 9.05 12.08
CA ASN A 488 -20.21 9.13 13.03
C ASN A 488 -21.58 9.33 12.36
N ASP A 489 -21.64 9.37 11.02
CA ASP A 489 -22.91 9.52 10.30
C ASP A 489 -23.82 8.31 10.54
N GLY A 490 -25.08 8.57 10.90
CA GLY A 490 -26.05 7.52 11.21
C GLY A 490 -26.50 6.67 10.02
N ASP A 491 -26.23 7.09 8.79
CA ASP A 491 -26.63 6.41 7.55
C ASP A 491 -25.47 6.32 6.53
N LEU A 492 -24.32 5.83 6.99
CA LEU A 492 -23.16 5.57 6.12
C LEU A 492 -23.46 4.54 5.03
N ASP A 493 -24.33 3.57 5.33
CA ASP A 493 -24.72 2.50 4.43
C ASP A 493 -25.54 2.98 3.21
N ALA A 494 -26.03 4.22 3.22
CA ALA A 494 -26.68 4.82 2.05
C ALA A 494 -25.72 5.06 0.88
N ARG A 495 -24.42 5.18 1.13
CA ARG A 495 -23.43 5.69 0.16
C ARG A 495 -22.10 4.95 0.26
N GLY A 496 -22.07 3.73 -0.26
CA GLY A 496 -20.85 2.94 -0.14
C GLY A 496 -20.84 1.67 -0.97
N ILE A 497 -19.69 1.02 -0.96
CA ILE A 497 -19.49 -0.31 -1.51
C ILE A 497 -18.99 -1.20 -0.39
N ARG A 498 -19.64 -2.34 -0.19
CA ARG A 498 -19.19 -3.39 0.73
C ARG A 498 -18.78 -4.62 -0.04
N ILE A 499 -17.65 -5.20 0.36
CA ILE A 499 -17.17 -6.51 -0.07
C ILE A 499 -17.04 -7.39 1.17
N SER A 500 -17.79 -8.48 1.24
CA SER A 500 -17.84 -9.41 2.37
C SER A 500 -17.52 -10.83 1.92
N THR A 501 -16.92 -11.64 2.80
CA THR A 501 -16.62 -13.05 2.52
C THR A 501 -17.21 -14.01 3.55
N ALA A 502 -17.50 -13.53 4.77
CA ALA A 502 -18.01 -14.38 5.83
C ALA A 502 -19.51 -14.67 5.64
N ALA A 503 -19.88 -15.96 5.69
CA ALA A 503 -21.27 -16.35 5.88
C ALA A 503 -21.75 -15.95 7.28
N ARG A 504 -23.06 -15.74 7.44
CA ARG A 504 -23.69 -15.42 8.73
C ARG A 504 -23.54 -16.57 9.73
N SER A 505 -23.54 -17.79 9.23
CA SER A 505 -23.31 -19.03 9.97
C SER A 505 -22.83 -20.13 9.02
N GLU A 506 -22.32 -21.24 9.56
CA GLU A 506 -21.96 -22.42 8.76
C GLU A 506 -23.13 -22.95 7.92
N LEU A 507 -24.37 -22.86 8.44
CA LEU A 507 -25.57 -23.29 7.73
C LEU A 507 -25.95 -22.33 6.58
N ASP A 508 -25.52 -21.07 6.66
CA ASP A 508 -25.78 -20.04 5.65
C ASP A 508 -24.72 -20.00 4.54
N ASP A 509 -23.68 -20.85 4.58
CA ASP A 509 -22.71 -21.00 3.47
C ASP A 509 -23.21 -21.95 2.36
N GLY A 510 -24.42 -22.50 2.48
CA GLY A 510 -25.03 -23.36 1.46
C GLY A 510 -24.49 -24.80 1.44
N THR A 511 -25.27 -25.69 0.82
CA THR A 511 -25.06 -27.15 0.87
C THR A 511 -24.03 -27.65 -0.15
N ALA A 512 -23.95 -27.03 -1.32
CA ALA A 512 -22.93 -27.31 -2.33
C ALA A 512 -21.77 -26.31 -2.33
N ALA A 513 -20.75 -26.60 -3.14
CA ALA A 513 -19.63 -25.68 -3.36
C ALA A 513 -20.10 -24.33 -3.94
N THR A 514 -21.12 -24.34 -4.80
CA THR A 514 -21.80 -23.15 -5.31
C THR A 514 -23.26 -23.48 -5.60
N PRO A 515 -24.21 -22.53 -5.46
CA PRO A 515 -25.62 -22.75 -5.84
C PRO A 515 -25.80 -23.21 -7.29
N ALA A 516 -24.84 -22.91 -8.17
CA ALA A 516 -24.86 -23.35 -9.55
C ALA A 516 -24.68 -24.88 -9.74
N MET A 517 -24.18 -25.63 -8.74
CA MET A 517 -23.98 -27.07 -8.89
C MET A 517 -25.24 -27.89 -8.65
N ASP A 518 -25.97 -27.59 -7.57
CA ASP A 518 -27.08 -28.41 -7.07
C ASP A 518 -28.42 -27.66 -7.07
N ARG A 519 -28.44 -26.41 -7.55
CA ARG A 519 -29.61 -25.51 -7.49
C ARG A 519 -30.08 -25.25 -6.05
N SER A 520 -29.16 -25.35 -5.09
CA SER A 520 -29.42 -24.95 -3.70
C SER A 520 -29.63 -23.44 -3.57
N VAL A 521 -30.05 -23.04 -2.38
CA VAL A 521 -30.19 -21.63 -2.02
C VAL A 521 -28.84 -20.93 -2.01
N ALA A 522 -28.84 -19.65 -2.35
CA ALA A 522 -27.66 -18.83 -2.21
C ALA A 522 -27.24 -18.62 -0.74
N PRO A 523 -25.94 -18.37 -0.49
CA PRO A 523 -25.44 -18.07 0.84
C PRO A 523 -25.99 -16.76 1.41
N ILE A 524 -26.01 -16.66 2.73
CA ILE A 524 -26.25 -15.40 3.44
C ILE A 524 -24.98 -14.97 4.15
N PHE A 525 -24.59 -13.73 3.88
CA PHE A 525 -23.38 -13.13 4.42
C PHE A 525 -23.65 -12.51 5.78
N HIS A 526 -22.60 -12.43 6.59
CA HIS A 526 -22.65 -11.79 7.89
C HIS A 526 -23.15 -10.35 7.75
N GLU A 527 -23.84 -9.78 8.74
CA GLU A 527 -24.44 -8.45 8.57
C GLU A 527 -23.42 -7.32 8.62
N THR A 528 -22.31 -7.51 9.34
CA THR A 528 -21.30 -6.46 9.57
C THR A 528 -19.96 -6.69 8.88
N GLU A 529 -19.59 -7.91 8.50
CA GLU A 529 -18.21 -8.23 8.13
C GLU A 529 -17.82 -7.66 6.76
N GLY A 530 -16.59 -7.20 6.62
CA GLY A 530 -15.99 -6.98 5.30
C GLY A 530 -15.28 -5.65 5.16
N LEU A 531 -14.91 -5.38 3.92
CA LEU A 531 -14.34 -4.11 3.47
C LEU A 531 -15.46 -3.18 3.04
N TYR A 532 -15.51 -2.01 3.65
CA TYR A 532 -16.41 -0.92 3.32
C TYR A 532 -15.60 0.20 2.68
N LEU A 533 -16.07 0.65 1.54
CA LEU A 533 -15.63 1.87 0.86
C LEU A 533 -16.80 2.84 0.95
N TYR A 534 -16.73 3.80 1.86
CA TYR A 534 -17.75 4.84 2.01
C TYR A 534 -17.48 6.00 1.07
N SER A 535 -18.55 6.56 0.50
CA SER A 535 -18.50 7.67 -0.46
C SER A 535 -17.52 7.47 -1.64
N PRO A 536 -17.43 6.29 -2.29
CA PRO A 536 -16.63 6.13 -3.49
C PRO A 536 -17.23 6.97 -4.63
N ASN A 537 -16.41 7.84 -5.21
CA ASN A 537 -16.70 8.66 -6.36
C ASN A 537 -15.61 8.43 -7.41
N ILE A 538 -15.94 7.63 -8.42
CA ILE A 538 -15.02 7.15 -9.45
C ILE A 538 -15.46 7.74 -10.78
N ASN A 539 -14.63 8.60 -11.38
CA ASN A 539 -14.92 9.28 -12.63
C ASN A 539 -13.81 8.95 -13.62
N LEU A 540 -14.08 8.05 -14.56
CA LEU A 540 -13.11 7.51 -15.50
C LEU A 540 -13.32 8.08 -16.90
N VAL A 541 -12.28 8.71 -17.42
CA VAL A 541 -12.19 9.15 -18.82
C VAL A 541 -11.34 8.14 -19.58
N LEU A 542 -11.96 7.37 -20.47
CA LEU A 542 -11.31 6.39 -21.33
C LEU A 542 -11.27 6.91 -22.77
N GLY A 543 -10.21 7.67 -23.03
CA GLY A 543 -10.01 8.33 -24.32
C GLY A 543 -11.02 9.45 -24.58
N ASN A 544 -10.83 10.12 -25.71
CA ASN A 544 -11.75 11.13 -26.24
C ASN A 544 -11.72 11.10 -27.77
N MET A 545 -12.46 11.99 -28.41
CA MET A 545 -12.54 12.04 -29.88
C MET A 545 -11.19 12.39 -30.57
N TYR A 546 -10.23 12.99 -29.85
CA TYR A 546 -8.87 13.31 -30.33
C TYR A 546 -7.85 12.20 -29.99
N GLN A 547 -8.12 11.42 -28.94
CA GLN A 547 -7.35 10.27 -28.47
C GLN A 547 -8.29 9.08 -28.20
N PRO A 548 -8.74 8.38 -29.25
CA PRO A 548 -9.71 7.30 -29.09
C PRO A 548 -9.14 6.11 -28.32
N PHE A 549 -10.00 5.43 -27.57
CA PHE A 549 -9.83 4.02 -27.26
C PHE A 549 -10.21 3.20 -28.49
N ILE A 550 -9.38 2.27 -28.91
CA ILE A 550 -9.60 1.46 -30.10
C ILE A 550 -9.64 -0.02 -29.79
N VAL A 551 -10.44 -0.75 -30.58
CA VAL A 551 -10.39 -2.20 -30.66
C VAL A 551 -9.77 -2.56 -32.00
N GLY A 552 -8.66 -3.30 -31.98
CA GLY A 552 -7.92 -3.68 -33.18
C GLY A 552 -7.38 -5.10 -33.11
N SER A 553 -6.55 -5.46 -34.09
CA SER A 553 -5.92 -6.77 -34.16
C SER A 553 -4.44 -6.67 -34.56
N GLU A 554 -3.57 -7.38 -33.87
CA GLU A 554 -2.17 -7.63 -34.29
C GLU A 554 -1.97 -9.13 -34.51
N GLY A 555 -1.87 -9.53 -35.77
CA GLY A 555 -1.87 -10.95 -36.15
C GLY A 555 -3.20 -11.58 -35.76
N ARG A 556 -3.17 -12.60 -34.89
CA ARG A 556 -4.37 -13.26 -34.35
C ARG A 556 -4.87 -12.68 -33.02
N ASN A 557 -4.13 -11.73 -32.44
CA ASN A 557 -4.45 -11.20 -31.13
C ASN A 557 -5.38 -9.99 -31.23
N ILE A 558 -6.31 -9.87 -30.28
CA ILE A 558 -7.13 -8.67 -30.08
C ILE A 558 -6.31 -7.65 -29.30
N ILE A 559 -6.46 -6.38 -29.68
CA ILE A 559 -5.86 -5.24 -28.99
C ILE A 559 -6.95 -4.31 -28.51
N LEU A 560 -6.81 -3.89 -27.25
CA LEU A 560 -7.54 -2.81 -26.62
C LEU A 560 -6.53 -1.71 -26.31
N GLU A 561 -6.66 -0.54 -26.95
CA GLU A 561 -5.64 0.49 -26.86
C GLU A 561 -6.25 1.90 -26.72
N VAL A 562 -5.93 2.63 -25.65
CA VAL A 562 -6.04 4.09 -25.65
C VAL A 562 -4.88 4.62 -26.48
N THR A 563 -5.19 5.18 -27.64
CA THR A 563 -4.17 5.58 -28.62
C THR A 563 -3.16 6.56 -28.05
N ARG A 564 -1.92 6.50 -28.55
CA ARG A 564 -0.85 7.41 -28.10
C ARG A 564 -1.16 8.85 -28.53
N ILE A 565 -0.95 9.80 -27.62
CA ILE A 565 -1.02 11.23 -27.94
C ILE A 565 0.17 11.60 -28.85
N PRO A 566 -0.06 12.08 -30.08
CA PRO A 566 1.01 12.50 -30.97
C PRO A 566 1.56 13.88 -30.55
N ASN A 567 2.81 14.17 -30.91
CA ASN A 567 3.41 15.49 -30.72
C ASN A 567 2.89 16.51 -31.77
N VAL A 568 1.59 16.79 -31.70
CA VAL A 568 0.87 17.70 -32.60
C VAL A 568 0.12 18.73 -31.74
N PRO A 569 0.47 20.03 -31.78
CA PRO A 569 -0.11 21.06 -30.93
C PRO A 569 -1.64 21.13 -30.93
N SER A 570 -2.28 21.01 -32.09
CA SER A 570 -3.75 21.02 -32.21
C SER A 570 -4.44 19.80 -31.61
N ILE A 571 -3.71 18.71 -31.35
CA ILE A 571 -4.22 17.48 -30.72
C ILE A 571 -3.94 17.50 -29.22
N TYR A 572 -2.68 17.66 -28.81
CA TYR A 572 -2.33 17.58 -27.40
C TYR A 572 -2.96 18.70 -26.57
N SER A 573 -3.21 19.89 -27.16
CA SER A 573 -3.89 21.00 -26.49
C SER A 573 -5.36 20.67 -26.18
N LYS A 574 -5.98 19.72 -26.89
CA LYS A 574 -7.33 19.23 -26.57
C LYS A 574 -7.36 18.25 -25.40
N ILE A 575 -6.19 17.82 -24.91
CA ILE A 575 -6.08 16.73 -23.93
C ILE A 575 -5.41 17.24 -22.66
N TYR A 576 -4.28 17.94 -22.77
CA TYR A 576 -3.50 18.40 -21.62
C TYR A 576 -4.11 19.63 -20.95
N THR A 577 -3.88 19.72 -19.66
CA THR A 577 -4.16 20.90 -18.82
C THR A 577 -2.92 21.80 -18.79
N TYR A 578 -3.11 23.11 -18.84
CA TYR A 578 -2.02 24.06 -18.66
C TYR A 578 -1.82 24.36 -17.17
N TYR A 579 -0.60 24.14 -16.66
CA TYR A 579 -0.22 24.41 -15.28
C TYR A 579 0.66 25.67 -15.21
N THR A 580 0.19 26.68 -14.48
CA THR A 580 0.81 28.01 -14.38
C THR A 580 1.97 28.08 -13.36
N ASP A 581 2.12 27.06 -12.53
CA ASP A 581 3.07 26.97 -11.41
C ASP A 581 4.44 26.37 -11.80
N ILE A 582 4.63 25.99 -13.06
CA ILE A 582 5.91 25.50 -13.57
C ILE A 582 6.81 26.66 -13.98
N ALA A 583 7.88 26.90 -13.22
CA ALA A 583 8.88 27.92 -13.49
C ALA A 583 9.52 27.77 -14.88
N GLY A 584 9.46 28.83 -15.71
CA GLY A 584 9.99 28.86 -17.09
C GLY A 584 8.94 28.75 -18.20
N ASN A 585 7.66 28.60 -17.87
CA ASN A 585 6.56 28.45 -18.83
C ASN A 585 5.88 29.79 -19.20
N THR A 586 6.64 30.85 -19.53
CA THR A 586 6.05 32.15 -19.94
C THR A 586 5.71 32.24 -21.43
N THR A 587 6.23 31.31 -22.23
CA THR A 587 5.89 31.12 -23.65
C THR A 587 6.07 29.64 -23.95
N GLY A 588 4.97 28.88 -24.08
CA GLY A 588 5.05 27.48 -24.48
C GLY A 588 5.85 27.34 -25.77
N THR A 589 6.74 26.36 -25.85
CA THR A 589 7.69 26.06 -26.95
C THR A 589 7.02 25.80 -28.32
N SER A 590 5.72 26.08 -28.45
CA SER A 590 4.86 25.79 -29.60
C SER A 590 3.95 26.96 -30.01
N GLY A 591 4.07 28.15 -29.40
CA GLY A 591 3.19 29.29 -29.69
C GLY A 591 1.77 29.19 -29.12
N LEU A 592 1.53 28.23 -28.22
CA LEU A 592 0.27 28.05 -27.51
C LEU A 592 0.28 28.82 -26.18
N ASN A 593 -0.89 29.31 -25.78
CA ASN A 593 -1.15 29.96 -24.49
C ASN A 593 -2.11 29.11 -23.63
N ALA A 594 -2.32 29.52 -22.38
CA ALA A 594 -3.17 28.79 -21.43
C ALA A 594 -4.61 28.54 -21.95
N ALA A 595 -5.17 29.45 -22.75
CA ALA A 595 -6.53 29.32 -23.28
C ALA A 595 -6.66 28.27 -24.40
N ASP A 596 -5.54 27.86 -25.00
CA ASP A 596 -5.53 26.82 -26.03
C ASP A 596 -5.72 25.41 -25.43
N PHE A 597 -5.26 25.21 -24.19
CA PHE A 597 -5.38 23.95 -23.47
C PHE A 597 -6.79 23.75 -22.94
N LYS A 598 -7.40 22.62 -23.31
CA LYS A 598 -8.79 22.24 -22.94
C LYS A 598 -8.84 21.08 -21.95
N GLY A 599 -7.69 20.55 -21.54
CA GLY A 599 -7.65 19.49 -20.56
C GLY A 599 -8.22 19.93 -19.22
N SER A 600 -9.01 19.06 -18.61
CA SER A 600 -9.58 19.26 -17.28
C SER A 600 -9.85 17.91 -16.61
N THR A 601 -9.92 17.94 -15.28
CA THR A 601 -10.23 16.75 -14.49
C THR A 601 -11.72 16.63 -14.24
N CYS A 602 -12.24 15.43 -14.47
CA CYS A 602 -13.58 15.05 -14.04
C CYS A 602 -13.54 14.50 -12.61
N ASN A 603 -14.17 15.20 -11.68
CA ASN A 603 -14.38 14.73 -10.32
C ASN A 603 -15.85 14.89 -9.88
N VAL A 604 -16.14 14.57 -8.62
CA VAL A 604 -17.51 14.63 -8.09
C VAL A 604 -18.11 16.05 -8.17
N TYR A 605 -17.28 17.09 -8.00
CA TYR A 605 -17.72 18.47 -7.94
C TYR A 605 -17.80 19.17 -9.29
N SER A 606 -17.00 18.75 -10.27
CA SER A 606 -16.94 19.37 -11.59
C SER A 606 -16.35 18.43 -12.63
N CYS A 607 -16.86 18.50 -13.86
CA CYS A 607 -16.43 17.65 -14.95
C CYS A 607 -16.50 18.40 -16.28
N GLY A 608 -15.44 19.12 -16.65
CA GLY A 608 -15.42 19.86 -17.91
C GLY A 608 -16.29 21.13 -17.92
N THR A 609 -16.74 21.54 -19.10
CA THR A 609 -17.45 22.80 -19.34
C THR A 609 -18.93 22.68 -18.98
N ASP A 610 -19.39 23.50 -18.03
CA ASP A 610 -20.77 23.49 -17.57
C ASP A 610 -21.80 23.70 -18.71
N LEU A 611 -22.91 22.97 -18.62
CA LEU A 611 -23.97 22.91 -19.61
C LEU A 611 -25.24 23.59 -19.10
N LYS A 612 -25.91 24.30 -20.01
CA LYS A 612 -27.23 24.89 -19.78
C LYS A 612 -28.32 23.86 -20.06
N ALA A 613 -29.49 24.00 -19.41
CA ALA A 613 -30.63 23.14 -19.71
C ALA A 613 -31.20 23.47 -21.10
N ASN A 614 -31.24 24.77 -21.43
CA ASN A 614 -31.60 25.30 -22.74
C ASN A 614 -30.53 26.29 -23.23
N ALA A 615 -30.37 26.40 -24.54
CA ALA A 615 -29.41 27.34 -25.14
C ALA A 615 -29.62 28.80 -24.69
N SER A 616 -30.88 29.16 -24.43
CA SER A 616 -31.32 30.50 -24.00
C SER A 616 -31.12 30.78 -22.51
N ASP A 617 -30.78 29.79 -21.68
CA ASP A 617 -30.67 30.00 -20.23
C ASP A 617 -29.50 30.93 -19.90
N ALA A 618 -29.68 31.79 -18.89
CA ALA A 618 -28.65 32.72 -18.45
C ALA A 618 -27.50 32.00 -17.72
N THR A 619 -27.79 30.88 -17.07
CA THR A 619 -26.87 30.15 -16.18
C THR A 619 -26.81 28.68 -16.52
N ALA A 620 -25.62 28.08 -16.38
CA ALA A 620 -25.49 26.63 -16.51
C ALA A 620 -26.09 25.91 -15.29
N LEU A 621 -26.70 24.75 -15.52
CA LEU A 621 -27.35 23.93 -14.49
C LEU A 621 -26.64 22.59 -14.29
N TYR A 622 -25.96 22.10 -15.33
CA TYR A 622 -25.37 20.78 -15.38
C TYR A 622 -23.85 20.85 -15.54
N GLN A 623 -23.15 19.86 -15.00
CA GLN A 623 -21.73 19.67 -15.24
C GLN A 623 -21.50 19.24 -16.70
N GLY A 624 -20.32 19.56 -17.22
CA GLY A 624 -19.87 19.12 -18.54
C GLY A 624 -19.59 17.63 -18.66
N ARG A 625 -19.08 17.27 -19.85
CA ARG A 625 -18.72 15.89 -20.23
C ARG A 625 -17.48 15.82 -21.12
N ASP A 626 -16.77 16.93 -21.29
CA ASP A 626 -15.59 17.11 -22.15
C ASP A 626 -14.27 17.07 -21.36
N ALA A 627 -14.30 16.65 -20.10
CA ALA A 627 -13.10 16.41 -19.30
C ALA A 627 -12.23 15.30 -19.88
N THR A 628 -10.92 15.41 -19.64
CA THR A 628 -9.90 14.53 -20.26
C THR A 628 -9.11 13.72 -19.24
N HIS A 629 -9.18 14.08 -17.96
CA HIS A 629 -8.50 13.40 -16.87
C HIS A 629 -9.52 12.77 -15.91
N SER A 630 -9.17 11.60 -15.38
CA SER A 630 -9.98 10.83 -14.44
C SER A 630 -9.69 11.22 -12.99
N SER A 631 -10.61 10.86 -12.09
CA SER A 631 -10.41 10.93 -10.64
C SER A 631 -11.01 9.72 -9.94
N ILE A 632 -10.44 9.37 -8.79
CA ILE A 632 -10.93 8.36 -7.87
C ILE A 632 -10.85 8.96 -6.46
N ALA A 633 -12.00 9.12 -5.82
CA ALA A 633 -12.10 9.55 -4.43
C ALA A 633 -12.88 8.52 -3.62
N ILE A 634 -12.43 8.25 -2.40
CA ILE A 634 -13.12 7.40 -1.44
C ILE A 634 -13.08 8.11 -0.09
N GLY A 635 -14.26 8.35 0.48
CA GLY A 635 -14.38 8.90 1.82
C GLY A 635 -14.55 10.41 1.91
N THR A 636 -14.10 10.97 3.03
CA THR A 636 -14.17 12.39 3.36
C THR A 636 -13.19 13.20 2.51
N VAL A 637 -13.67 13.74 1.39
CA VAL A 637 -12.86 14.43 0.39
C VAL A 637 -13.45 15.80 0.10
N GLU A 638 -12.61 16.84 0.12
CA GLU A 638 -13.01 18.21 -0.22
C GLU A 638 -12.42 18.68 -1.55
N ARG A 639 -13.03 19.74 -2.09
CA ARG A 639 -12.52 20.46 -3.25
C ARG A 639 -11.66 21.65 -2.82
N LEU A 640 -10.43 21.69 -3.31
CA LEU A 640 -9.52 22.83 -3.18
C LEU A 640 -9.66 23.80 -4.37
N PRO A 641 -9.08 25.02 -4.29
CA PRO A 641 -8.95 25.90 -5.45
C PRO A 641 -8.30 25.19 -6.64
N GLY A 642 -8.70 25.54 -7.86
CA GLY A 642 -8.19 24.89 -9.09
C GLY A 642 -8.82 23.53 -9.41
N ASN A 643 -9.92 23.16 -8.74
CA ASN A 643 -10.63 21.90 -8.93
C ASN A 643 -9.81 20.64 -8.55
N LEU A 644 -8.97 20.75 -7.52
CA LEU A 644 -8.21 19.63 -7.00
C LEU A 644 -8.95 18.97 -5.83
N LEU A 645 -8.90 17.65 -5.75
CA LEU A 645 -9.42 16.90 -4.61
C LEU A 645 -8.38 16.76 -3.49
N ASN A 646 -8.83 16.91 -2.24
CA ASN A 646 -8.03 16.65 -1.04
C ASN A 646 -8.74 15.68 -0.10
N ALA A 647 -8.04 14.63 0.33
CA ALA A 647 -8.52 13.72 1.36
C ALA A 647 -8.32 14.34 2.74
N LYS A 648 -9.40 14.56 3.49
CA LYS A 648 -9.31 15.15 4.84
C LYS A 648 -8.66 14.16 5.81
N SER A 649 -7.82 14.69 6.70
CA SER A 649 -7.10 13.96 7.75
C SER A 649 -7.65 14.21 9.17
N THR A 650 -8.90 14.67 9.28
CA THR A 650 -9.56 14.92 10.57
C THR A 650 -9.87 13.62 11.31
N ASP A 651 -9.98 13.66 12.64
CA ASP A 651 -10.27 12.47 13.48
C ASP A 651 -11.57 11.74 13.11
N THR A 652 -12.52 12.43 12.48
CA THR A 652 -13.80 11.84 12.04
C THR A 652 -13.82 11.47 10.55
N ALA A 653 -12.71 11.67 9.82
CA ALA A 653 -12.64 11.33 8.41
C ALA A 653 -12.80 9.82 8.21
N THR A 654 -13.55 9.42 7.19
CA THR A 654 -13.85 8.01 6.91
C THR A 654 -13.85 7.75 5.43
N GLY A 655 -13.58 6.50 5.04
CA GLY A 655 -13.61 6.07 3.65
C GLY A 655 -13.40 4.57 3.55
N VAL A 656 -12.17 4.12 3.75
CA VAL A 656 -11.80 2.71 3.72
C VAL A 656 -11.88 2.13 5.13
N VAL A 657 -12.86 1.26 5.38
CA VAL A 657 -13.11 0.69 6.71
C VAL A 657 -13.19 -0.83 6.63
N PHE A 658 -12.43 -1.53 7.47
CA PHE A 658 -12.61 -2.97 7.69
C PHE A 658 -13.46 -3.20 8.91
N LYS A 659 -14.47 -4.08 8.81
CA LYS A 659 -15.28 -4.50 9.96
C LYS A 659 -15.21 -6.02 10.14
N GLY A 660 -15.01 -6.45 11.38
CA GLY A 660 -15.08 -7.87 11.74
C GLY A 660 -16.52 -8.38 11.94
N VAL A 661 -16.65 -9.68 12.19
CA VAL A 661 -17.95 -10.31 12.55
C VAL A 661 -18.53 -9.75 13.85
N ASN A 662 -17.68 -9.27 14.78
CA ASN A 662 -18.13 -8.63 16.02
C ASN A 662 -18.50 -7.14 15.84
N GLY A 663 -18.53 -6.64 14.61
CA GLY A 663 -18.79 -5.22 14.28
C GLY A 663 -17.64 -4.26 14.57
N GLN A 664 -16.54 -4.73 15.19
CA GLN A 664 -15.34 -3.93 15.43
C GLN A 664 -14.78 -3.39 14.12
N SER A 665 -14.53 -2.08 14.07
CA SER A 665 -14.12 -1.38 12.86
C SER A 665 -12.70 -0.82 12.96
N THR A 666 -11.91 -1.04 11.92
CA THR A 666 -10.65 -0.35 11.69
C THR A 666 -10.83 0.61 10.50
N ASN A 667 -10.80 1.91 10.78
CA ASN A 667 -10.91 2.96 9.78
C ASN A 667 -9.51 3.37 9.30
N LEU A 668 -9.26 3.26 7.99
CA LEU A 668 -8.00 3.64 7.35
C LEU A 668 -8.04 5.06 6.75
N GLY A 669 -9.17 5.76 6.89
CA GLY A 669 -9.35 7.12 6.40
C GLY A 669 -9.80 7.20 4.94
N SER A 670 -9.48 8.32 4.30
CA SER A 670 -9.96 8.70 2.97
C SER A 670 -8.84 8.70 1.94
N VAL A 671 -9.20 8.58 0.66
CA VAL A 671 -8.27 8.60 -0.47
C VAL A 671 -8.79 9.56 -1.53
N ALA A 672 -7.90 10.37 -2.10
CA ALA A 672 -8.17 11.20 -3.27
C ALA A 672 -7.04 11.01 -4.29
N ILE A 673 -7.40 10.59 -5.49
CA ILE A 673 -6.53 10.51 -6.66
C ILE A 673 -7.21 11.37 -7.72
N ASP A 674 -6.52 12.40 -8.19
CA ASP A 674 -7.08 13.40 -9.08
C ASP A 674 -6.13 13.64 -10.25
N GLY A 675 -6.69 13.98 -11.42
CA GLY A 675 -5.90 14.33 -12.61
C GLY A 675 -5.23 13.15 -13.32
N VAL A 676 -5.81 11.94 -13.24
CA VAL A 676 -5.23 10.75 -13.90
C VAL A 676 -5.46 10.81 -15.41
N LEU A 677 -4.38 10.99 -16.17
CA LEU A 677 -4.39 10.96 -17.63
C LEU A 677 -3.75 9.67 -18.18
N ILE A 678 -4.46 9.00 -19.07
CA ILE A 678 -3.90 7.88 -19.84
C ILE A 678 -3.25 8.45 -21.11
N GLN A 679 -1.93 8.62 -21.11
CA GLN A 679 -1.21 9.08 -22.31
C GLN A 679 -1.16 8.01 -23.40
N HIS A 680 -1.03 6.75 -23.00
CA HIS A 680 -1.04 5.57 -23.85
C HIS A 680 -1.26 4.33 -22.97
N LEU A 681 -2.22 3.49 -23.34
CA LEU A 681 -2.45 2.19 -22.68
C LEU A 681 -2.72 1.18 -23.78
N LYS A 682 -1.99 0.06 -23.79
CA LYS A 682 -2.19 -1.02 -24.75
C LYS A 682 -2.25 -2.36 -24.04
N ILE A 683 -3.39 -3.03 -24.18
CA ILE A 683 -3.62 -4.40 -23.73
C ILE A 683 -3.73 -5.27 -24.97
N ARG A 684 -2.97 -6.37 -25.01
CA ARG A 684 -2.96 -7.32 -26.12
C ARG A 684 -3.19 -8.73 -25.59
N THR A 685 -4.07 -9.48 -26.23
CA THR A 685 -4.21 -10.91 -25.92
C THR A 685 -2.94 -11.66 -26.30
N THR A 686 -2.62 -12.74 -25.60
CA THR A 686 -1.52 -13.64 -25.98
C THR A 686 -2.11 -15.00 -26.30
N GLY A 687 -2.32 -15.30 -27.58
CA GLY A 687 -2.63 -16.66 -28.04
C GLY A 687 -4.12 -16.94 -28.34
N LEU A 688 -4.76 -16.08 -29.12
CA LEU A 688 -5.95 -16.47 -29.90
C LEU A 688 -5.55 -17.21 -31.18
#